data_AF-K2MUT4-F1
#
_entry.id   AF-K2MUT4-F1
#
_cell.length_a   1.000
_cell.length_b   1.000
_cell.length_c   1.000
_cell.angle_alpha   90.00
_cell.angle_beta   90.00
_cell.angle_gamma   90.00
#
_symmetry.space_group_name_H-M   'P 1'
#
loop_
_entity.id
_entity.type
_entity.pdbx_description
1 polymer ?
#
loop_
_entity_poly.entity_id
_entity_poly.type
_entity_poly.pdbx_seq_one_letter_code
_entity_poly.pdbx_strand_id
1 'polypeptide(L)'
;MDNCAVMSRMHVVYALASDMRVAGGSVFSIQNSSWSAPSTEYFSGALVFREVAVSGGSVLQIVSSTLRLGFAMLITNTLTVTGGSWLVHRNNEFRTAYVVYVDSDNGVAFRDRSVWSILDNNFTRGSFSSHDAHMTSKWSQPSDARPMIYGVCNEARGSPVTNYQDDLNIRSPVKVLECGVCTVDAVCFAARASGISGCECVCAAGGYGDTCLPAAVPDGLGPLPLTVPDAKDTEVRCVHGGSIGSLDFPDPGVRGLCFVNVTFTAAIVLDLLHFDAPEQTLNITLLQCVLVGLSIRGSGARVHVNVTSSLLDSGVLEFRGDFGGSSQILVAGSALVTTWSHAISFDLLCLGAYSTLLLLDNKIEGNSHAVYFSIGVVDGGGIIVKGNTLRAVEDDKGVESSVCVCAFLMNGGYFDMENNTMIADNGVYLFGDATVRSAGLLRVADCTFIGSMAFSDSALVFFDGSVTLEGGAQWRVTGNNVSAASVLSIAHSQQKIELSGSGTTVALAYNRQVDDSYSFAEMDTSNTIVTPPARFVAGCNLQGNEEVSYDGVFPEDVVVFNCGTCNDDAACYMPGTESVDRGSCLCSCKDGWHGASCLPFEVRDTFVLPLPERAVDGDTSCVVNQTLASLTLKIWKTHHCYVGVTFSGVGAVLTFYLSRMPLHLPINITFTGCTFHGGALLQFVGGAEAAESAGVLILVSQTVMRSSVVVFTLALPQHSEIAVTEVDAVQSFEVLLADSISNKFGVVLLQSVVLNASSLLVSNVNAHSSRYCGFGLYLIGTLTLVRGSSLYMRYCSFDGYTHILYLSALGVCDHSVFALLDNIMSSGTSLLYQYYRFNVSDHSVLRVVGNSGPVSYAIYSLSLFTVERSSWLDWRDNDVGMGAMFYYSLTTAVTIDGSSVVTLTGCRMGSTGLLRPLLSQAEAGYRFVAGCLTVAGRVLTTTAELERNGIAKVTTVAACG
;
A
#
# COMPACT_ATOMS: atom_id res chain seq x y z
N MET A 1 -13.77 20.92 -7.02
CA MET A 1 -13.90 19.96 -5.91
C MET A 1 -14.26 18.64 -6.53
N ASP A 2 -13.37 17.67 -6.46
CA ASP A 2 -13.51 16.35 -7.09
C ASP A 2 -13.21 15.28 -6.03
N ASN A 3 -13.96 14.17 -6.00
CA ASN A 3 -13.82 13.09 -5.02
C ASN A 3 -13.79 13.55 -3.55
N CYS A 4 -14.53 14.62 -3.24
CA CYS A 4 -14.56 15.19 -1.89
C CYS A 4 -15.66 14.51 -1.06
N ALA A 5 -15.27 13.74 -0.04
CA ALA A 5 -16.17 13.27 1.01
C ALA A 5 -16.20 14.27 2.17
N VAL A 6 -17.31 14.99 2.33
CA VAL A 6 -17.44 16.04 3.36
C VAL A 6 -18.55 15.68 4.33
N MET A 7 -18.21 15.59 5.61
CA MET A 7 -19.18 15.48 6.69
C MET A 7 -19.17 16.76 7.52
N SER A 8 -20.30 17.48 7.55
CA SER A 8 -20.48 18.69 8.35
C SER A 8 -21.75 18.59 9.18
N ARG A 9 -21.80 19.31 10.31
CA ARG A 9 -23.01 19.40 11.14
C ARG A 9 -24.05 20.39 10.59
N MET A 10 -23.64 21.36 9.77
CA MET A 10 -24.53 22.44 9.33
C MET A 10 -24.20 22.98 7.94
N HIS A 11 -23.00 23.53 7.72
CA HIS A 11 -22.61 24.12 6.43
C HIS A 11 -21.30 23.52 5.91
N VAL A 12 -21.13 23.40 4.59
CA VAL A 12 -19.86 22.97 3.96
C VAL A 12 -19.02 24.20 3.60
N VAL A 13 -19.61 25.16 2.89
CA VAL A 13 -19.03 26.47 2.61
C VAL A 13 -20.01 27.53 3.09
N TYR A 14 -19.60 28.32 4.06
CA TYR A 14 -20.44 29.36 4.65
C TYR A 14 -19.81 30.75 4.49
N ALA A 15 -20.45 31.59 3.69
CA ALA A 15 -19.99 32.93 3.36
C ALA A 15 -21.19 33.91 3.22
N LEU A 16 -22.05 33.97 4.24
CA LEU A 16 -23.30 34.75 4.23
C LEU A 16 -23.11 36.26 3.90
N ALA A 17 -21.93 36.82 4.15
CA ALA A 17 -21.61 38.23 3.87
C ALA A 17 -20.88 38.47 2.53
N SER A 18 -20.58 37.41 1.78
CA SER A 18 -19.77 37.48 0.55
C SER A 18 -20.51 36.95 -0.67
N ASP A 19 -20.19 37.51 -1.83
CA ASP A 19 -20.75 37.09 -3.11
C ASP A 19 -19.84 36.04 -3.77
N MET A 20 -20.43 35.06 -4.46
CA MET A 20 -19.70 34.14 -5.33
C MET A 20 -19.88 34.57 -6.78
N ARG A 21 -18.77 34.90 -7.46
CA ARG A 21 -18.77 35.25 -8.88
C ARG A 21 -17.89 34.31 -9.69
N VAL A 22 -18.49 33.61 -10.65
CA VAL A 22 -17.77 32.82 -11.66
C VAL A 22 -17.83 33.59 -12.97
N ALA A 23 -16.69 34.12 -13.41
CA ALA A 23 -16.65 35.05 -14.54
C ALA A 23 -15.45 34.81 -15.47
N GLY A 24 -15.53 35.34 -16.69
CA GLY A 24 -14.40 35.40 -17.62
C GLY A 24 -13.95 34.05 -18.15
N GLY A 25 -14.88 33.13 -18.40
CA GLY A 25 -14.57 31.77 -18.86
C GLY A 25 -14.06 30.83 -17.77
N SER A 26 -14.19 31.20 -16.49
CA SER A 26 -13.88 30.32 -15.36
C SER A 26 -14.92 29.23 -15.14
N VAL A 27 -14.50 28.16 -14.46
CA VAL A 27 -15.33 27.01 -14.10
C VAL A 27 -15.30 26.81 -12.58
N PHE A 28 -16.46 26.73 -11.96
CA PHE A 28 -16.62 26.20 -10.60
C PHE A 28 -17.27 24.82 -10.71
N SER A 29 -16.53 23.78 -10.33
CA SER A 29 -16.98 22.38 -10.46
C SER A 29 -17.01 21.68 -9.10
N ILE A 30 -18.15 21.04 -8.79
CA ILE A 30 -18.28 19.99 -7.78
C ILE A 30 -18.58 18.71 -8.55
N GLN A 31 -17.69 17.73 -8.50
CA GLN A 31 -17.82 16.48 -9.24
C GLN A 31 -17.45 15.27 -8.37
N ASN A 32 -18.06 14.11 -8.66
CA ASN A 32 -17.78 12.82 -7.99
C ASN A 32 -17.73 12.89 -6.45
N SER A 33 -18.53 13.77 -5.84
CA SER A 33 -18.37 14.12 -4.42
C SER A 33 -19.50 13.57 -3.57
N SER A 34 -19.22 13.32 -2.29
CA SER A 34 -20.22 12.84 -1.31
C SER A 34 -20.29 13.80 -0.13
N TRP A 35 -21.35 14.60 -0.04
CA TRP A 35 -21.51 15.56 1.06
C TRP A 35 -22.65 15.14 1.97
N SER A 36 -22.38 15.12 3.27
CA SER A 36 -23.34 14.84 4.32
C SER A 36 -23.36 16.01 5.29
N ALA A 37 -24.43 16.80 5.25
CA ALA A 37 -24.70 17.89 6.19
C ALA A 37 -26.16 17.81 6.67
N PRO A 38 -26.52 16.75 7.42
CA PRO A 38 -27.89 16.56 7.90
C PRO A 38 -28.22 17.61 8.96
N SER A 39 -29.33 18.29 8.79
CA SER A 39 -29.80 19.32 9.70
C SER A 39 -31.30 19.48 9.57
N THR A 40 -31.99 19.64 10.71
CA THR A 40 -33.41 20.00 10.77
C THR A 40 -33.60 21.51 10.91
N GLU A 41 -32.51 22.29 10.90
CA GLU A 41 -32.58 23.74 11.02
C GLU A 41 -32.89 24.42 9.69
N TYR A 42 -33.75 25.42 9.76
CA TYR A 42 -34.11 26.27 8.63
C TYR A 42 -32.88 27.12 8.21
N PHE A 43 -32.67 27.32 6.90
CA PHE A 43 -31.47 27.97 6.33
C PHE A 43 -30.12 27.23 6.54
N SER A 44 -30.15 25.96 6.92
CA SER A 44 -28.94 25.12 6.95
C SER A 44 -28.56 24.62 5.55
N GLY A 45 -27.73 25.41 4.85
CA GLY A 45 -27.29 25.14 3.47
C GLY A 45 -25.87 24.57 3.35
N ALA A 46 -25.61 23.71 2.37
CA ALA A 46 -24.24 23.24 2.12
C ALA A 46 -23.34 24.38 1.61
N LEU A 47 -23.83 25.18 0.67
CA LEU A 47 -23.21 26.38 0.14
C LEU A 47 -24.08 27.59 0.49
N VAL A 48 -23.55 28.55 1.24
CA VAL A 48 -24.28 29.75 1.63
C VAL A 48 -23.52 31.00 1.21
N PHE A 49 -24.08 31.76 0.27
CA PHE A 49 -23.50 33.00 -0.25
C PHE A 49 -24.54 34.11 -0.30
N ARG A 50 -24.11 35.37 -0.16
CA ARG A 50 -25.02 36.52 -0.26
C ARG A 50 -25.64 36.62 -1.64
N GLU A 51 -24.82 36.64 -2.69
CA GLU A 51 -25.24 36.64 -4.10
C GLU A 51 -24.40 35.66 -4.91
N VAL A 52 -25.00 35.01 -5.91
CA VAL A 52 -24.30 34.13 -6.86
C VAL A 52 -24.47 34.65 -8.28
N ALA A 53 -23.36 34.87 -8.97
CA ALA A 53 -23.34 35.30 -10.36
C ALA A 53 -22.42 34.44 -11.23
N VAL A 54 -22.93 33.95 -12.36
CA VAL A 54 -22.16 33.25 -13.41
C VAL A 54 -22.23 34.09 -14.68
N SER A 55 -21.09 34.54 -15.21
CA SER A 55 -21.07 35.53 -16.31
C SER A 55 -19.90 35.36 -17.27
N GLY A 56 -20.01 35.92 -18.49
CA GLY A 56 -18.89 35.96 -19.43
C GLY A 56 -18.44 34.58 -19.92
N GLY A 57 -19.39 33.72 -20.29
CA GLY A 57 -19.11 32.36 -20.80
C GLY A 57 -18.51 31.43 -19.75
N SER A 58 -18.90 31.58 -18.48
CA SER A 58 -18.43 30.77 -17.36
C SER A 58 -19.38 29.60 -17.05
N VAL A 59 -18.90 28.63 -16.26
CA VAL A 59 -19.67 27.45 -15.89
C VAL A 59 -19.70 27.24 -14.38
N LEU A 60 -20.89 26.97 -13.85
CA LEU A 60 -21.11 26.45 -12.50
C LEU A 60 -21.73 25.05 -12.64
N GLN A 61 -20.98 24.01 -12.26
CA GLN A 61 -21.42 22.62 -12.43
C GLN A 61 -21.38 21.82 -11.14
N ILE A 62 -22.44 21.01 -10.95
CA ILE A 62 -22.56 20.00 -9.91
C ILE A 62 -22.86 18.67 -10.61
N VAL A 63 -21.92 17.74 -10.60
CA VAL A 63 -22.02 16.52 -11.41
C VAL A 63 -21.65 15.26 -10.62
N SER A 64 -22.29 14.12 -10.93
CA SER A 64 -21.93 12.80 -10.41
C SER A 64 -21.79 12.74 -8.88
N SER A 65 -22.57 13.53 -8.12
CA SER A 65 -22.38 13.70 -6.68
C SER A 65 -23.56 13.19 -5.85
N THR A 66 -23.28 12.67 -4.66
CA THR A 66 -24.29 12.25 -3.67
C THR A 66 -24.36 13.28 -2.54
N LEU A 67 -25.49 13.97 -2.39
CA LEU A 67 -25.62 15.13 -1.51
C LEU A 67 -26.74 14.91 -0.49
N ARG A 68 -26.38 14.50 0.73
CA ARG A 68 -27.28 14.27 1.86
C ARG A 68 -27.31 15.47 2.79
N LEU A 69 -28.25 16.38 2.55
CA LEU A 69 -28.25 17.71 3.17
C LEU A 69 -29.53 17.96 3.98
N GLY A 70 -29.46 18.94 4.88
CA GLY A 70 -30.59 19.46 5.62
C GLY A 70 -31.53 20.26 4.73
N PHE A 71 -31.43 21.58 4.80
CA PHE A 71 -32.38 22.49 4.18
C PHE A 71 -32.13 22.71 2.68
N ALA A 72 -30.90 23.08 2.29
CA ALA A 72 -30.60 23.27 0.87
C ALA A 72 -29.15 22.95 0.45
N MET A 73 -28.91 22.71 -0.84
CA MET A 73 -27.54 22.63 -1.39
C MET A 73 -26.93 24.02 -1.54
N LEU A 74 -27.60 24.93 -2.24
CA LEU A 74 -27.18 26.33 -2.38
C LEU A 74 -28.22 27.26 -1.77
N ILE A 75 -27.80 28.16 -0.88
CA ILE A 75 -28.61 29.25 -0.33
C ILE A 75 -28.04 30.58 -0.80
N THR A 76 -28.88 31.42 -1.41
CA THR A 76 -28.48 32.77 -1.83
C THR A 76 -29.66 33.75 -1.90
N ASN A 77 -29.39 35.05 -1.84
CA ASN A 77 -30.42 36.06 -2.05
C ASN A 77 -30.75 36.23 -3.54
N THR A 78 -29.75 36.13 -4.41
CA THR A 78 -29.91 36.25 -5.86
C THR A 78 -29.00 35.29 -6.62
N LEU A 79 -29.52 34.71 -7.72
CA LEU A 79 -28.80 33.86 -8.66
C LEU A 79 -28.92 34.44 -10.07
N THR A 80 -27.80 34.90 -10.62
CA THR A 80 -27.75 35.50 -11.97
C THR A 80 -26.84 34.71 -12.90
N VAL A 81 -27.32 34.37 -14.10
CA VAL A 81 -26.55 33.65 -15.12
C VAL A 81 -26.64 34.40 -16.45
N THR A 82 -25.53 34.97 -16.90
CA THR A 82 -25.48 35.97 -17.99
C THR A 82 -24.29 35.75 -18.93
N GLY A 83 -24.26 36.45 -20.07
CA GLY A 83 -23.17 36.37 -21.05
C GLY A 83 -22.91 34.97 -21.61
N GLY A 84 -23.95 34.20 -21.95
CA GLY A 84 -23.82 32.86 -22.51
C GLY A 84 -23.21 31.83 -21.56
N SER A 85 -23.43 32.00 -20.25
CA SER A 85 -22.89 31.13 -19.20
C SER A 85 -23.79 29.92 -18.95
N TRP A 86 -23.26 28.91 -18.26
CA TRP A 86 -23.95 27.64 -18.07
C TRP A 86 -24.01 27.20 -16.61
N LEU A 87 -25.23 26.90 -16.14
CA LEU A 87 -25.48 26.25 -14.86
C LEU A 87 -25.93 24.83 -15.11
N VAL A 88 -25.26 23.84 -14.53
CA VAL A 88 -25.56 22.42 -14.80
C VAL A 88 -25.60 21.58 -13.53
N HIS A 89 -26.63 20.73 -13.45
CA HIS A 89 -26.78 19.68 -12.44
C HIS A 89 -26.97 18.36 -13.19
N ARG A 90 -26.00 17.45 -13.11
CA ARG A 90 -25.99 16.20 -13.87
C ARG A 90 -25.66 14.97 -13.01
N ASN A 91 -26.37 13.85 -13.18
CA ASN A 91 -26.02 12.57 -12.53
C ASN A 91 -25.92 12.65 -10.99
N ASN A 92 -26.70 13.51 -10.33
CA ASN A 92 -26.60 13.67 -8.89
C ASN A 92 -27.73 12.95 -8.14
N GLU A 93 -27.44 12.51 -6.92
CA GLU A 93 -28.44 12.10 -5.94
C GLU A 93 -28.58 13.19 -4.87
N PHE A 94 -29.65 13.99 -4.95
CA PHE A 94 -29.97 15.01 -3.97
C PHE A 94 -30.92 14.44 -2.91
N ARG A 95 -30.48 14.41 -1.65
CA ARG A 95 -31.34 14.19 -0.48
C ARG A 95 -31.43 15.49 0.33
N THR A 96 -32.30 16.39 -0.09
CA THR A 96 -32.44 17.73 0.51
C THR A 96 -33.81 18.31 0.21
N ALA A 97 -34.27 19.31 0.98
CA ALA A 97 -35.54 19.98 0.70
C ALA A 97 -35.46 20.85 -0.57
N TYR A 98 -34.35 21.57 -0.76
CA TYR A 98 -34.12 22.42 -1.93
C TYR A 98 -32.71 22.26 -2.50
N VAL A 99 -32.55 22.06 -3.81
CA VAL A 99 -31.20 22.11 -4.41
C VAL A 99 -30.68 23.54 -4.46
N VAL A 100 -31.51 24.48 -4.93
CA VAL A 100 -31.19 25.91 -4.95
C VAL A 100 -32.29 26.70 -4.24
N TYR A 101 -32.00 27.16 -3.02
CA TYR A 101 -32.88 28.05 -2.28
C TYR A 101 -32.48 29.50 -2.54
N VAL A 102 -33.37 30.23 -3.23
CA VAL A 102 -33.24 31.68 -3.44
C VAL A 102 -34.26 32.40 -2.56
N ASP A 103 -33.78 33.34 -1.74
CA ASP A 103 -34.60 34.03 -0.75
C ASP A 103 -35.47 35.16 -1.36
N SER A 104 -34.98 35.81 -2.42
CA SER A 104 -35.74 36.85 -3.13
C SER A 104 -36.72 36.24 -4.13
N ASP A 105 -38.00 36.64 -4.06
CA ASP A 105 -39.04 36.23 -5.00
C ASP A 105 -38.67 36.49 -6.47
N ASN A 106 -37.92 37.55 -6.76
CA ASN A 106 -37.40 37.88 -8.11
C ASN A 106 -35.88 37.66 -8.23
N GLY A 107 -35.32 36.79 -7.40
CA GLY A 107 -33.87 36.63 -7.24
C GLY A 107 -33.17 35.85 -8.35
N VAL A 108 -33.90 35.16 -9.23
CA VAL A 108 -33.31 34.33 -10.30
C VAL A 108 -33.41 35.03 -11.66
N ALA A 109 -32.28 35.21 -12.35
CA ALA A 109 -32.26 35.82 -13.68
C ALA A 109 -31.28 35.13 -14.64
N PHE A 110 -31.81 34.64 -15.77
CA PHE A 110 -31.02 34.14 -16.90
C PHE A 110 -31.16 35.09 -18.10
N ARG A 111 -30.03 35.52 -18.65
CA ARG A 111 -29.95 36.46 -19.79
C ARG A 111 -28.91 36.01 -20.81
N ASP A 112 -28.89 36.67 -21.97
CA ASP A 112 -27.84 36.53 -23.01
C ASP A 112 -27.59 35.10 -23.48
N ARG A 113 -28.68 34.35 -23.66
CA ARG A 113 -28.65 32.93 -24.07
C ARG A 113 -27.93 31.99 -23.09
N SER A 114 -27.81 32.38 -21.82
CA SER A 114 -27.35 31.47 -20.77
C SER A 114 -28.34 30.32 -20.55
N VAL A 115 -27.80 29.16 -20.18
CA VAL A 115 -28.54 27.90 -20.10
C VAL A 115 -28.51 27.34 -18.68
N TRP A 116 -29.62 26.72 -18.26
CA TRP A 116 -29.68 25.84 -17.10
C TRP A 116 -30.03 24.41 -17.54
N SER A 117 -29.10 23.47 -17.34
CA SER A 117 -29.31 22.06 -17.65
C SER A 117 -29.51 21.26 -16.36
N ILE A 118 -30.61 20.51 -16.28
CA ILE A 118 -30.95 19.61 -15.17
C ILE A 118 -31.14 18.22 -15.78
N LEU A 119 -30.15 17.35 -15.61
CA LEU A 119 -30.00 16.12 -16.38
C LEU A 119 -29.77 14.93 -15.44
N ASP A 120 -30.53 13.85 -15.58
CA ASP A 120 -30.23 12.56 -14.95
C ASP A 120 -30.05 12.64 -13.41
N ASN A 121 -30.79 13.52 -12.73
CA ASN A 121 -30.71 13.67 -11.28
C ASN A 121 -31.86 12.94 -10.57
N ASN A 122 -31.57 12.44 -9.38
CA ASN A 122 -32.54 11.86 -8.47
C ASN A 122 -32.75 12.78 -7.25
N PHE A 123 -33.98 13.26 -7.07
CA PHE A 123 -34.39 14.12 -5.97
C PHE A 123 -35.18 13.32 -4.94
N THR A 124 -34.61 13.13 -3.75
CA THR A 124 -35.23 12.40 -2.65
C THR A 124 -35.32 13.26 -1.39
N ARG A 125 -36.12 12.79 -0.43
CA ARG A 125 -36.41 13.55 0.80
C ARG A 125 -35.16 13.64 1.68
N GLY A 126 -34.86 14.87 2.09
CA GLY A 126 -33.75 15.18 3.00
C GLY A 126 -34.09 14.98 4.47
N SER A 127 -33.12 15.29 5.33
CA SER A 127 -33.27 15.22 6.78
C SER A 127 -34.18 16.33 7.36
N PHE A 128 -34.31 17.46 6.66
CA PHE A 128 -35.12 18.60 7.07
C PHE A 128 -36.62 18.38 6.89
N SER A 129 -37.05 17.80 5.76
CA SER A 129 -38.46 17.60 5.43
C SER A 129 -38.68 16.22 4.82
N SER A 130 -39.68 15.51 5.33
CA SER A 130 -40.14 14.23 4.79
C SER A 130 -41.08 14.39 3.59
N HIS A 131 -41.38 15.62 3.17
CA HIS A 131 -42.30 15.93 2.07
C HIS A 131 -41.61 16.68 0.93
N ASP A 132 -40.71 17.61 1.26
CA ASP A 132 -40.10 18.51 0.28
C ASP A 132 -38.84 17.89 -0.34
N ALA A 133 -38.76 17.95 -1.67
CA ALA A 133 -37.60 17.58 -2.48
C ALA A 133 -37.71 18.30 -3.82
N HIS A 134 -37.28 19.55 -3.85
CA HIS A 134 -37.47 20.47 -4.98
C HIS A 134 -36.12 20.94 -5.55
N MET A 135 -36.11 21.27 -6.85
CA MET A 135 -34.93 21.89 -7.46
C MET A 135 -34.74 23.30 -6.92
N THR A 136 -35.83 24.08 -6.78
CA THR A 136 -35.75 25.48 -6.36
C THR A 136 -36.76 25.84 -5.28
N SER A 137 -36.47 26.91 -4.54
CA SER A 137 -37.52 27.65 -3.81
C SER A 137 -38.54 28.23 -4.80
N LYS A 138 -39.69 28.72 -4.32
CA LYS A 138 -40.64 29.42 -5.19
C LYS A 138 -40.03 30.76 -5.60
N TRP A 139 -39.89 30.99 -6.90
CA TRP A 139 -39.48 32.27 -7.45
C TRP A 139 -40.39 32.69 -8.61
N SER A 140 -40.59 33.99 -8.76
CA SER A 140 -41.22 34.63 -9.91
C SER A 140 -40.15 35.21 -10.83
N GLN A 141 -40.40 35.08 -12.12
CA GLN A 141 -39.46 35.51 -13.15
C GLN A 141 -39.59 37.03 -13.39
N PRO A 142 -38.48 37.78 -13.46
CA PRO A 142 -38.50 39.14 -13.99
C PRO A 142 -38.99 39.14 -15.44
N SER A 143 -39.83 40.10 -15.84
CA SER A 143 -40.48 40.16 -17.17
C SER A 143 -39.52 40.01 -18.36
N ASP A 144 -38.26 40.44 -18.18
CA ASP A 144 -37.24 40.52 -19.22
C ASP A 144 -36.31 39.28 -19.26
N ALA A 145 -36.41 38.38 -18.28
CA ALA A 145 -35.67 37.12 -18.30
C ALA A 145 -36.35 36.14 -19.27
N ARG A 146 -35.58 35.35 -20.01
CA ARG A 146 -36.04 34.25 -20.86
C ARG A 146 -35.08 33.06 -20.64
N PRO A 147 -35.19 32.35 -19.50
CA PRO A 147 -34.27 31.29 -19.17
C PRO A 147 -34.42 30.15 -20.18
N MET A 148 -33.31 29.67 -20.71
CA MET A 148 -33.29 28.41 -21.45
C MET A 148 -32.99 27.29 -20.46
N ILE A 149 -34.03 26.57 -20.06
CA ILE A 149 -33.93 25.47 -19.10
C ILE A 149 -34.20 24.15 -19.80
N TYR A 150 -33.29 23.19 -19.64
CA TYR A 150 -33.42 21.84 -20.16
C TYR A 150 -33.58 20.85 -19.01
N GLY A 151 -34.55 19.95 -19.16
CA GLY A 151 -34.82 18.86 -18.23
C GLY A 151 -34.76 17.52 -18.95
N VAL A 152 -33.87 16.62 -18.54
CA VAL A 152 -33.70 15.30 -19.17
C VAL A 152 -33.59 14.23 -18.11
N CYS A 153 -34.39 13.17 -18.21
CA CYS A 153 -34.32 11.97 -17.38
C CYS A 153 -34.18 12.18 -15.85
N ASN A 154 -34.84 13.19 -15.27
CA ASN A 154 -34.81 13.39 -13.83
C ASN A 154 -35.88 12.57 -13.14
N GLU A 155 -35.59 12.12 -11.92
CA GLU A 155 -36.53 11.43 -11.04
C GLU A 155 -36.75 12.24 -9.77
N ALA A 156 -38.00 12.40 -9.34
CA ALA A 156 -38.36 13.01 -8.08
C ALA A 156 -39.19 12.05 -7.26
N ARG A 157 -38.74 11.78 -6.03
CA ARG A 157 -39.43 10.92 -5.05
C ARG A 157 -39.75 9.53 -5.61
N GLY A 158 -38.84 8.98 -6.41
CA GLY A 158 -38.97 7.65 -7.02
C GLY A 158 -39.93 7.59 -8.22
N SER A 159 -40.24 8.74 -8.85
CA SER A 159 -41.03 8.79 -10.08
C SER A 159 -40.37 9.72 -11.11
N PRO A 160 -40.43 9.40 -12.42
CA PRO A 160 -39.91 10.27 -13.46
C PRO A 160 -40.60 11.64 -13.45
N VAL A 161 -39.80 12.71 -13.55
CA VAL A 161 -40.30 14.08 -13.58
C VAL A 161 -40.85 14.39 -14.97
N THR A 162 -42.16 14.55 -15.05
CA THR A 162 -42.86 14.95 -16.29
C THR A 162 -43.33 16.39 -16.23
N ASN A 163 -43.51 16.95 -15.03
CA ASN A 163 -43.96 18.32 -14.81
C ASN A 163 -43.02 19.03 -13.83
N TYR A 164 -42.00 19.72 -14.36
CA TYR A 164 -41.00 20.43 -13.57
C TYR A 164 -41.58 21.57 -12.70
N GLN A 165 -42.76 22.09 -13.06
CA GLN A 165 -43.42 23.13 -12.28
C GLN A 165 -43.97 22.56 -10.96
N ASP A 166 -44.67 21.44 -11.01
CA ASP A 166 -45.31 20.85 -9.83
C ASP A 166 -44.33 19.94 -9.06
N ASP A 167 -43.47 19.20 -9.77
CA ASP A 167 -42.60 18.22 -9.14
C ASP A 167 -41.35 18.84 -8.49
N LEU A 168 -40.78 19.86 -9.14
CA LEU A 168 -39.48 20.46 -8.79
C LEU A 168 -39.52 21.97 -8.51
N ASN A 169 -40.72 22.58 -8.50
CA ASN A 169 -40.96 24.01 -8.27
C ASN A 169 -40.34 24.98 -9.30
N ILE A 170 -40.09 24.52 -10.53
CA ILE A 170 -39.57 25.37 -11.61
C ILE A 170 -40.75 25.99 -12.39
N ARG A 171 -41.13 27.22 -12.02
CA ARG A 171 -42.26 27.92 -12.66
C ARG A 171 -41.99 28.44 -14.08
N SER A 172 -40.72 28.47 -14.49
CA SER A 172 -40.33 28.85 -15.85
C SER A 172 -40.52 27.66 -16.81
N PRO A 173 -40.86 27.88 -18.08
CA PRO A 173 -40.97 26.80 -19.07
C PRO A 173 -39.65 26.01 -19.18
N VAL A 174 -39.73 24.70 -18.95
CA VAL A 174 -38.60 23.76 -19.12
C VAL A 174 -38.79 23.00 -20.43
N LYS A 175 -37.76 22.99 -21.27
CA LYS A 175 -37.72 22.13 -22.46
C LYS A 175 -37.34 20.72 -22.02
N VAL A 176 -38.36 19.87 -21.87
CA VAL A 176 -38.20 18.47 -21.46
C VAL A 176 -37.79 17.64 -22.67
N LEU A 177 -36.71 16.86 -22.53
CA LEU A 177 -36.28 15.86 -23.51
C LEU A 177 -36.46 14.47 -22.91
N GLU A 178 -36.76 13.48 -23.76
CA GLU A 178 -36.84 12.07 -23.35
C GLU A 178 -35.46 11.53 -22.96
N CYS A 179 -35.44 10.52 -22.08
CA CYS A 179 -34.20 9.84 -21.70
C CYS A 179 -33.49 9.30 -22.96
N GLY A 180 -32.19 9.55 -23.08
CA GLY A 180 -31.39 9.17 -24.25
C GLY A 180 -31.45 10.14 -25.43
N VAL A 181 -32.28 11.19 -25.38
CA VAL A 181 -32.29 12.27 -26.37
C VAL A 181 -31.40 13.42 -25.91
N CYS A 182 -30.46 13.82 -26.75
CA CYS A 182 -29.48 14.87 -26.45
C CYS A 182 -29.53 15.99 -27.50
N THR A 183 -29.22 17.21 -27.06
CA THR A 183 -29.02 18.37 -27.94
C THR A 183 -27.80 19.13 -27.47
N VAL A 184 -27.04 19.75 -28.38
CA VAL A 184 -25.80 20.49 -28.05
C VAL A 184 -26.03 21.47 -26.90
N ASP A 185 -27.13 22.24 -26.95
CA ASP A 185 -27.46 23.25 -25.95
C ASP A 185 -27.80 22.67 -24.56
N ALA A 186 -28.20 21.40 -24.49
CA ALA A 186 -28.56 20.75 -23.24
C ALA A 186 -27.35 20.07 -22.58
N VAL A 187 -26.58 19.30 -23.37
CA VAL A 187 -25.53 18.40 -22.85
C VAL A 187 -24.10 18.96 -22.96
N CYS A 188 -23.89 20.01 -23.75
CA CYS A 188 -22.57 20.62 -23.96
C CYS A 188 -22.55 22.09 -23.56
N PHE A 189 -21.35 22.59 -23.26
CA PHE A 189 -21.13 24.02 -23.21
C PHE A 189 -21.10 24.59 -24.64
N ALA A 190 -22.26 25.05 -25.13
CA ALA A 190 -22.49 25.41 -26.52
C ALA A 190 -21.47 26.41 -27.10
N ALA A 191 -20.95 27.34 -26.30
CA ALA A 191 -19.95 28.32 -26.76
C ALA A 191 -18.59 27.72 -27.14
N ARG A 192 -18.32 26.47 -26.73
CA ARG A 192 -17.08 25.72 -27.02
C ARG A 192 -17.36 24.36 -27.66
N ALA A 193 -18.60 24.07 -28.03
CA ALA A 193 -18.97 22.86 -28.75
C ALA A 193 -19.10 23.16 -30.25
N SER A 194 -18.52 22.30 -31.08
CA SER A 194 -18.67 22.32 -32.54
C SER A 194 -19.85 21.45 -33.02
N GLY A 195 -20.31 20.51 -32.19
CA GLY A 195 -21.44 19.64 -32.46
C GLY A 195 -21.57 18.53 -31.42
N ILE A 196 -22.39 17.52 -31.72
CA ILE A 196 -22.52 16.29 -30.95
C ILE A 196 -22.37 15.07 -31.87
N SER A 197 -21.77 14.00 -31.36
CA SER A 197 -21.66 12.69 -32.01
C SER A 197 -22.11 11.64 -31.01
N GLY A 198 -23.20 10.91 -31.28
CA GLY A 198 -23.69 9.88 -30.35
C GLY A 198 -24.01 10.39 -28.94
N CYS A 199 -24.49 11.65 -28.80
CA CYS A 199 -24.69 12.36 -27.54
C CYS A 199 -23.44 12.79 -26.76
N GLU A 200 -22.27 12.56 -27.31
CA GLU A 200 -21.01 13.11 -26.81
C GLU A 200 -20.71 14.45 -27.48
N CYS A 201 -20.12 15.38 -26.73
CA CYS A 201 -19.81 16.72 -27.23
C CYS A 201 -18.51 16.70 -28.04
N VAL A 202 -18.55 17.29 -29.24
CA VAL A 202 -17.34 17.48 -30.06
C VAL A 202 -16.84 18.91 -29.84
N CYS A 203 -15.70 19.08 -29.19
CA CYS A 203 -15.22 20.40 -28.77
C CYS A 203 -14.59 21.22 -29.90
N ALA A 204 -14.93 22.51 -29.94
CA ALA A 204 -14.21 23.51 -30.71
C ALA A 204 -12.93 23.93 -29.96
N ALA A 205 -12.04 24.65 -30.64
CA ALA A 205 -10.77 25.10 -30.06
C ALA A 205 -10.99 25.87 -28.73
N GLY A 206 -10.25 25.46 -27.69
CA GLY A 206 -10.34 26.01 -26.34
C GLY A 206 -11.51 25.47 -25.49
N GLY A 207 -12.18 24.40 -25.93
CA GLY A 207 -13.07 23.58 -25.09
C GLY A 207 -12.31 22.40 -24.48
N TYR A 208 -12.59 22.09 -23.21
CA TYR A 208 -11.88 21.07 -22.43
C TYR A 208 -12.85 20.00 -21.88
N GLY A 209 -12.44 18.73 -21.93
CA GLY A 209 -13.19 17.58 -21.43
C GLY A 209 -14.46 17.23 -22.22
N ASP A 210 -15.20 16.23 -21.75
CA ASP A 210 -16.34 15.60 -22.45
C ASP A 210 -17.56 16.50 -22.65
N THR A 211 -17.58 17.66 -22.00
CA THR A 211 -18.65 18.66 -22.12
C THR A 211 -18.18 20.00 -22.70
N CYS A 212 -16.93 20.06 -23.15
CA CYS A 212 -16.31 21.23 -23.78
C CYS A 212 -16.29 22.48 -22.90
N LEU A 213 -15.88 22.35 -21.64
CA LEU A 213 -15.82 23.46 -20.69
C LEU A 213 -14.83 24.56 -21.15
N PRO A 214 -15.03 25.84 -20.74
CA PRO A 214 -14.18 26.96 -21.15
C PRO A 214 -12.80 27.00 -20.48
N ALA A 215 -12.58 26.18 -19.46
CA ALA A 215 -11.30 26.00 -18.79
C ALA A 215 -11.07 24.52 -18.47
N ALA A 216 -9.82 24.07 -18.49
CA ALA A 216 -9.45 22.74 -18.06
C ALA A 216 -9.76 22.56 -16.57
N VAL A 217 -10.49 21.51 -16.23
CA VAL A 217 -10.55 21.02 -14.85
C VAL A 217 -9.20 20.30 -14.62
N PRO A 218 -8.45 20.60 -13.55
CA PRO A 218 -7.19 19.91 -13.29
C PRO A 218 -7.42 18.40 -13.24
N ASP A 219 -6.62 17.63 -13.98
CA ASP A 219 -6.63 16.17 -13.88
C ASP A 219 -6.31 15.81 -12.42
N GLY A 220 -7.29 15.22 -11.72
CA GLY A 220 -7.03 14.58 -10.44
C GLY A 220 -5.99 13.48 -10.60
N LEU A 221 -5.39 13.03 -9.49
CA LEU A 221 -4.58 11.82 -9.44
C LEU A 221 -5.40 10.60 -9.91
N GLY A 222 -5.48 10.36 -11.22
CA GLY A 222 -6.11 9.19 -11.84
C GLY A 222 -7.60 8.99 -11.50
N PRO A 223 -8.32 8.15 -12.25
CA PRO A 223 -9.70 7.84 -11.95
C PRO A 223 -9.81 6.86 -10.77
N LEU A 224 -10.65 7.16 -9.78
CA LEU A 224 -11.37 6.14 -9.02
C LEU A 224 -12.56 5.69 -9.88
N PRO A 225 -12.75 4.39 -10.18
CA PRO A 225 -13.93 3.94 -10.89
C PRO A 225 -15.12 3.88 -9.91
N LEU A 226 -16.14 4.70 -10.15
CA LEU A 226 -17.47 4.50 -9.58
C LEU A 226 -18.39 3.89 -10.65
N THR A 227 -18.84 2.66 -10.36
CA THR A 227 -20.18 2.11 -10.62
C THR A 227 -20.87 2.50 -11.94
N VAL A 228 -20.78 1.61 -12.93
CA VAL A 228 -21.88 1.33 -13.86
C VAL A 228 -22.93 0.49 -13.09
N PRO A 229 -24.23 0.83 -13.12
CA PRO A 229 -25.27 -0.03 -12.55
C PRO A 229 -25.42 -1.30 -13.41
N ASP A 230 -25.46 -2.46 -12.75
CA ASP A 230 -25.68 -3.80 -13.32
C ASP A 230 -24.56 -4.40 -14.20
N ALA A 231 -23.40 -4.67 -13.58
CA ALA A 231 -22.59 -5.84 -13.93
C ALA A 231 -21.81 -6.33 -12.70
N LYS A 232 -21.91 -7.64 -12.42
CA LYS A 232 -21.47 -8.38 -11.23
C LYS A 232 -20.03 -8.09 -10.76
N ASP A 233 -19.84 -8.12 -9.44
CA ASP A 233 -18.58 -8.35 -8.69
C ASP A 233 -17.50 -9.07 -9.51
N THR A 234 -16.48 -8.35 -10.00
CA THR A 234 -15.41 -8.95 -10.83
C THR A 234 -13.99 -8.38 -10.71
N GLU A 235 -13.67 -7.42 -9.84
CA GLU A 235 -12.34 -6.78 -9.84
C GLU A 235 -11.34 -7.32 -8.78
N VAL A 236 -10.10 -7.56 -9.22
CA VAL A 236 -8.97 -8.04 -8.42
C VAL A 236 -8.27 -6.85 -7.75
N ARG A 237 -8.28 -6.81 -6.41
CA ARG A 237 -7.73 -5.68 -5.63
C ARG A 237 -6.20 -5.80 -5.47
N CYS A 238 -5.48 -4.69 -5.68
CA CYS A 238 -4.02 -4.59 -5.56
C CYS A 238 -3.56 -4.09 -4.18
N VAL A 239 -2.48 -4.67 -3.67
CA VAL A 239 -1.74 -4.24 -2.48
C VAL A 239 -0.59 -3.34 -2.94
N HIS A 240 -0.51 -2.11 -2.42
CA HIS A 240 0.54 -1.16 -2.81
C HIS A 240 1.46 -0.85 -1.63
N GLY A 241 2.78 -0.93 -1.81
CA GLY A 241 3.78 -0.51 -0.81
C GLY A 241 3.96 -1.46 0.38
N GLY A 242 4.98 -1.22 1.19
CA GLY A 242 5.20 -1.90 2.47
C GLY A 242 5.93 -3.25 2.36
N SER A 243 5.94 -4.02 3.46
CA SER A 243 6.65 -5.31 3.52
C SER A 243 5.79 -6.46 4.02
N ILE A 244 5.82 -7.62 3.34
CA ILE A 244 4.96 -8.80 3.62
C ILE A 244 5.82 -10.00 4.03
N GLY A 245 5.48 -10.65 5.15
CA GLY A 245 6.15 -11.88 5.61
C GLY A 245 5.30 -13.16 5.51
N SER A 246 3.99 -13.03 5.26
CA SER A 246 3.07 -14.16 5.10
C SER A 246 1.81 -13.70 4.35
N LEU A 247 1.18 -14.60 3.60
CA LEU A 247 -0.12 -14.38 2.95
C LEU A 247 -1.18 -15.24 3.62
N ASP A 248 -2.32 -14.66 3.94
CA ASP A 248 -3.51 -15.40 4.36
C ASP A 248 -4.26 -15.94 3.13
N PHE A 249 -5.00 -17.03 3.31
CA PHE A 249 -5.84 -17.58 2.25
C PHE A 249 -6.97 -16.61 1.90
N PRO A 250 -7.21 -16.34 0.61
CA PRO A 250 -8.30 -15.46 0.20
C PRO A 250 -9.67 -16.06 0.51
N ASP A 251 -10.65 -15.19 0.77
CA ASP A 251 -12.03 -15.60 0.97
C ASP A 251 -12.57 -16.35 -0.28
N PRO A 252 -13.51 -17.31 -0.12
CA PRO A 252 -14.13 -18.00 -1.25
C PRO A 252 -14.73 -17.02 -2.27
N GLY A 253 -14.35 -17.13 -3.55
CA GLY A 253 -14.84 -16.29 -4.65
C GLY A 253 -13.91 -15.16 -5.11
N VAL A 254 -12.71 -15.01 -4.53
CA VAL A 254 -11.69 -14.06 -4.99
C VAL A 254 -11.12 -14.47 -6.36
N ARG A 255 -11.11 -13.52 -7.31
CA ARG A 255 -10.74 -13.75 -8.72
C ARG A 255 -9.27 -13.41 -9.06
N GLY A 256 -8.45 -13.07 -8.06
CA GLY A 256 -7.04 -12.77 -8.26
C GLY A 256 -6.34 -12.09 -7.09
N LEU A 257 -5.03 -11.90 -7.21
CA LEU A 257 -4.14 -11.22 -6.28
C LEU A 257 -3.33 -10.16 -7.03
N CYS A 258 -3.02 -9.02 -6.40
CA CYS A 258 -2.17 -8.03 -7.02
C CYS A 258 -1.29 -7.32 -5.98
N PHE A 259 -0.02 -7.08 -6.30
CA PHE A 259 1.00 -6.46 -5.45
C PHE A 259 1.81 -5.45 -6.26
N VAL A 260 2.03 -4.25 -5.72
CA VAL A 260 2.74 -3.16 -6.37
C VAL A 260 3.69 -2.49 -5.37
N ASN A 261 4.99 -2.44 -5.65
CA ASN A 261 6.00 -1.82 -4.78
C ASN A 261 6.10 -2.44 -3.37
N VAL A 262 5.96 -3.77 -3.27
CA VAL A 262 5.91 -4.52 -2.00
C VAL A 262 7.22 -5.28 -1.77
N THR A 263 7.75 -5.25 -0.55
CA THR A 263 8.95 -6.00 -0.14
C THR A 263 8.60 -7.25 0.67
N PHE A 264 8.78 -8.42 0.08
CA PHE A 264 8.56 -9.70 0.74
C PHE A 264 9.74 -10.00 1.67
N THR A 265 9.51 -10.18 2.96
CA THR A 265 10.55 -10.43 3.97
C THR A 265 10.76 -11.91 4.27
N ALA A 266 9.97 -12.78 3.65
CA ALA A 266 10.07 -14.24 3.75
C ALA A 266 9.67 -14.88 2.42
N ALA A 267 10.08 -16.14 2.22
CA ALA A 267 9.62 -16.92 1.08
C ALA A 267 8.12 -17.21 1.20
N ILE A 268 7.37 -16.92 0.14
CA ILE A 268 5.92 -17.08 0.10
C ILE A 268 5.53 -18.25 -0.79
N VAL A 269 4.54 -19.03 -0.35
CA VAL A 269 3.93 -20.10 -1.14
C VAL A 269 2.46 -19.76 -1.41
N LEU A 270 2.10 -19.66 -2.67
CA LEU A 270 0.75 -19.48 -3.18
C LEU A 270 0.23 -20.83 -3.69
N ASP A 271 -0.57 -21.51 -2.85
CA ASP A 271 -1.15 -22.79 -3.21
C ASP A 271 -2.56 -22.63 -3.82
N LEU A 272 -2.66 -22.82 -5.14
CA LEU A 272 -3.90 -22.58 -5.88
C LEU A 272 -4.96 -23.68 -5.67
N LEU A 273 -4.65 -24.78 -4.96
CA LEU A 273 -5.63 -25.81 -4.63
C LEU A 273 -6.74 -25.31 -3.68
N HIS A 274 -6.46 -24.23 -2.94
CA HIS A 274 -7.39 -23.64 -1.98
C HIS A 274 -8.33 -22.60 -2.61
N PHE A 275 -8.16 -22.30 -3.90
CA PHE A 275 -9.00 -21.35 -4.63
C PHE A 275 -10.17 -22.09 -5.27
N ASP A 276 -11.37 -21.92 -4.71
CA ASP A 276 -12.59 -22.58 -5.17
C ASP A 276 -13.20 -21.81 -6.36
N ALA A 277 -12.67 -22.02 -7.57
CA ALA A 277 -13.09 -21.32 -8.78
C ALA A 277 -13.07 -22.20 -10.06
N PRO A 278 -13.83 -23.31 -10.11
CA PRO A 278 -13.97 -24.08 -11.34
C PRO A 278 -14.56 -23.17 -12.45
N GLU A 279 -13.92 -23.18 -13.62
CA GLU A 279 -14.27 -22.41 -14.84
C GLU A 279 -13.91 -20.90 -14.87
N GLN A 280 -13.22 -20.34 -13.87
CA GLN A 280 -12.83 -18.91 -13.87
C GLN A 280 -11.31 -18.70 -13.95
N THR A 281 -10.88 -17.56 -14.50
CA THR A 281 -9.45 -17.20 -14.64
C THR A 281 -8.96 -16.47 -13.41
N LEU A 282 -7.89 -16.95 -12.78
CA LEU A 282 -7.26 -16.32 -11.62
C LEU A 282 -6.14 -15.36 -12.06
N ASN A 283 -6.26 -14.06 -11.77
CA ASN A 283 -5.23 -13.08 -12.13
C ASN A 283 -4.28 -12.81 -10.96
N ILE A 284 -2.96 -12.98 -11.12
CA ILE A 284 -1.93 -12.69 -10.11
C ILE A 284 -0.97 -11.65 -10.67
N THR A 285 -0.79 -10.51 -10.01
CA THR A 285 0.10 -9.43 -10.47
C THR A 285 1.12 -9.04 -9.39
N LEU A 286 2.39 -8.89 -9.76
CA LEU A 286 3.48 -8.37 -8.95
C LEU A 286 4.23 -7.31 -9.77
N LEU A 287 4.21 -6.05 -9.34
CA LEU A 287 4.84 -4.93 -10.03
C LEU A 287 5.81 -4.23 -9.07
N GLN A 288 7.08 -4.04 -9.45
CA GLN A 288 8.07 -3.33 -8.60
C GLN A 288 8.28 -3.95 -7.21
N CYS A 289 8.05 -5.25 -7.05
CA CYS A 289 8.19 -5.93 -5.76
C CYS A 289 9.65 -6.36 -5.50
N VAL A 290 10.02 -6.50 -4.23
CA VAL A 290 11.28 -7.13 -3.80
C VAL A 290 10.95 -8.49 -3.19
N LEU A 291 11.51 -9.58 -3.69
CA LEU A 291 11.15 -10.96 -3.36
C LEU A 291 12.27 -11.67 -2.59
N VAL A 292 11.96 -12.33 -1.47
CA VAL A 292 12.87 -13.26 -0.74
C VAL A 292 12.64 -14.73 -1.16
N GLY A 293 11.68 -14.95 -2.06
CA GLY A 293 11.30 -16.24 -2.62
C GLY A 293 9.78 -16.31 -2.84
N LEU A 294 9.33 -16.88 -3.96
CA LEU A 294 7.92 -17.00 -4.28
C LEU A 294 7.66 -18.32 -5.02
N SER A 295 6.78 -19.16 -4.48
CA SER A 295 6.36 -20.43 -5.08
C SER A 295 4.88 -20.38 -5.43
N ILE A 296 4.50 -20.56 -6.70
CA ILE A 296 3.11 -20.60 -7.16
C ILE A 296 2.78 -22.04 -7.57
N ARG A 297 1.85 -22.68 -6.84
CA ARG A 297 1.45 -24.07 -7.07
C ARG A 297 0.13 -24.15 -7.83
N GLY A 298 0.18 -24.60 -9.08
CA GLY A 298 -0.98 -24.81 -9.95
C GLY A 298 -1.92 -25.91 -9.45
N SER A 299 -3.22 -25.70 -9.66
CA SER A 299 -4.31 -26.61 -9.29
C SER A 299 -5.04 -27.23 -10.48
N GLY A 300 -4.58 -26.99 -11.71
CA GLY A 300 -5.28 -27.28 -12.97
C GLY A 300 -6.27 -26.19 -13.39
N ALA A 301 -6.42 -25.11 -12.61
CA ALA A 301 -7.25 -23.95 -12.96
C ALA A 301 -6.54 -23.02 -13.96
N ARG A 302 -7.31 -22.21 -14.70
CA ARG A 302 -6.77 -21.20 -15.63
C ARG A 302 -6.24 -19.99 -14.85
N VAL A 303 -5.00 -19.56 -15.13
CA VAL A 303 -4.36 -18.45 -14.42
C VAL A 303 -3.72 -17.43 -15.36
N HIS A 304 -3.69 -16.16 -14.96
CA HIS A 304 -2.86 -15.11 -15.57
C HIS A 304 -1.90 -14.53 -14.53
N VAL A 305 -0.61 -14.87 -14.59
CA VAL A 305 0.43 -14.37 -13.68
C VAL A 305 1.27 -13.31 -14.38
N ASN A 306 1.50 -12.17 -13.73
CA ASN A 306 2.33 -11.09 -14.25
C ASN A 306 3.31 -10.60 -13.20
N VAL A 307 4.62 -10.73 -13.44
CA VAL A 307 5.72 -10.26 -12.58
C VAL A 307 6.52 -9.23 -13.36
N THR A 308 6.45 -7.96 -12.99
CA THR A 308 7.04 -6.85 -13.76
C THR A 308 7.91 -5.95 -12.89
N SER A 309 9.04 -5.49 -13.43
CA SER A 309 9.97 -4.54 -12.77
C SER A 309 10.38 -4.92 -11.35
N SER A 310 10.38 -6.21 -11.02
CA SER A 310 10.57 -6.70 -9.65
C SER A 310 12.01 -7.18 -9.43
N LEU A 311 12.40 -7.31 -8.17
CA LEU A 311 13.73 -7.70 -7.71
C LEU A 311 13.63 -8.99 -6.91
N LEU A 312 14.54 -9.95 -7.13
CA LEU A 312 14.76 -11.07 -6.22
C LEU A 312 15.96 -10.73 -5.33
N ASP A 313 15.71 -10.54 -4.05
CA ASP A 313 16.72 -10.24 -3.02
C ASP A 313 17.41 -11.52 -2.53
N SER A 314 16.63 -12.60 -2.37
CA SER A 314 17.13 -13.95 -2.08
C SER A 314 16.10 -15.01 -2.49
N GLY A 315 16.48 -16.29 -2.46
CA GLY A 315 15.54 -17.40 -2.73
C GLY A 315 15.35 -17.71 -4.22
N VAL A 316 14.17 -18.24 -4.56
CA VAL A 316 13.82 -18.74 -5.91
C VAL A 316 12.40 -18.28 -6.28
N LEU A 317 12.17 -17.96 -7.55
CA LEU A 317 10.85 -17.82 -8.13
C LEU A 317 10.43 -19.17 -8.76
N GLU A 318 9.58 -19.91 -8.07
CA GLU A 318 9.18 -21.28 -8.42
C GLU A 318 7.72 -21.31 -8.92
N PHE A 319 7.48 -22.02 -10.02
CA PHE A 319 6.14 -22.38 -10.51
C PHE A 319 6.02 -23.89 -10.52
N ARG A 320 5.00 -24.44 -9.86
CA ARG A 320 4.91 -25.90 -9.66
C ARG A 320 3.52 -26.44 -9.97
N GLY A 321 3.44 -27.58 -10.65
CA GLY A 321 2.18 -28.29 -10.89
C GLY A 321 1.46 -27.87 -12.18
N ASP A 322 0.18 -28.24 -12.27
CA ASP A 322 -0.62 -28.15 -13.50
C ASP A 322 -1.37 -26.81 -13.61
N PHE A 323 -1.32 -26.18 -14.80
CA PHE A 323 -2.03 -24.94 -15.10
C PHE A 323 -3.02 -25.19 -16.25
N GLY A 324 -4.30 -24.85 -16.01
CA GLY A 324 -5.38 -25.12 -16.95
C GLY A 324 -5.20 -24.40 -18.29
N GLY A 325 -5.86 -24.91 -19.34
CA GLY A 325 -5.76 -24.34 -20.70
C GLY A 325 -6.09 -22.84 -20.79
N SER A 326 -5.39 -22.15 -21.70
CA SER A 326 -5.39 -20.69 -21.86
C SER A 326 -4.82 -19.91 -20.67
N SER A 327 -3.88 -20.50 -19.92
CA SER A 327 -3.14 -19.77 -18.87
C SER A 327 -2.06 -18.87 -19.46
N GLN A 328 -1.74 -17.76 -18.78
CA GLN A 328 -0.69 -16.82 -19.19
C GLN A 328 0.25 -16.57 -18.02
N ILE A 329 1.56 -16.70 -18.22
CA ILE A 329 2.57 -16.37 -17.20
C ILE A 329 3.56 -15.42 -17.85
N LEU A 330 3.74 -14.23 -17.27
CA LEU A 330 4.63 -13.18 -17.76
C LEU A 330 5.61 -12.78 -16.65
N VAL A 331 6.90 -12.77 -16.96
CA VAL A 331 7.95 -12.13 -16.14
C VAL A 331 8.69 -11.15 -17.03
N ALA A 332 8.65 -9.85 -16.71
CA ALA A 332 9.23 -8.83 -17.57
C ALA A 332 9.98 -7.72 -16.84
N GLY A 333 11.09 -7.24 -17.42
CA GLY A 333 11.85 -6.09 -16.93
C GLY A 333 12.35 -6.22 -15.48
N SER A 334 12.49 -7.45 -14.98
CA SER A 334 12.81 -7.77 -13.59
C SER A 334 14.28 -8.19 -13.43
N ALA A 335 14.85 -7.99 -12.24
CA ALA A 335 16.20 -8.41 -11.90
C ALA A 335 16.17 -9.48 -10.81
N LEU A 336 16.38 -10.74 -11.21
CA LEU A 336 16.25 -11.92 -10.38
C LEU A 336 17.62 -12.56 -10.18
N VAL A 337 18.32 -12.16 -9.13
CA VAL A 337 19.70 -12.58 -8.84
C VAL A 337 19.69 -13.39 -7.55
N THR A 338 20.28 -14.59 -7.56
CA THR A 338 20.27 -15.47 -6.40
C THR A 338 21.53 -16.31 -6.29
N THR A 339 21.86 -16.73 -5.07
CA THR A 339 22.92 -17.71 -4.78
C THR A 339 22.39 -19.15 -4.75
N TRP A 340 21.11 -19.35 -5.02
CA TRP A 340 20.50 -20.68 -5.12
C TRP A 340 20.84 -21.34 -6.46
N SER A 341 20.66 -22.66 -6.55
CA SER A 341 20.97 -23.41 -7.78
C SER A 341 20.26 -22.85 -9.01
N HIS A 342 19.07 -22.27 -8.87
CA HIS A 342 18.39 -21.56 -9.97
C HIS A 342 17.60 -20.34 -9.50
N ALA A 343 17.48 -19.32 -10.35
CA ALA A 343 16.71 -18.11 -10.06
C ALA A 343 15.21 -18.28 -10.33
N ILE A 344 14.88 -18.94 -11.44
CA ILE A 344 13.51 -19.36 -11.77
C ILE A 344 13.48 -20.88 -11.96
N SER A 345 12.50 -21.54 -11.36
CA SER A 345 12.20 -22.95 -11.62
C SER A 345 10.76 -23.19 -12.03
N PHE A 346 10.59 -24.14 -12.95
CA PHE A 346 9.30 -24.68 -13.38
C PHE A 346 9.29 -26.17 -13.11
N ASP A 347 8.57 -26.56 -12.06
CA ASP A 347 8.54 -27.94 -11.58
C ASP A 347 7.25 -28.67 -11.95
N LEU A 348 7.39 -29.76 -12.72
CA LEU A 348 6.26 -30.53 -13.27
C LEU A 348 5.27 -29.65 -14.04
N LEU A 349 5.78 -28.80 -14.94
CA LEU A 349 4.98 -27.83 -15.66
C LEU A 349 4.23 -28.52 -16.81
N CYS A 350 2.90 -28.56 -16.70
CA CYS A 350 1.99 -28.90 -17.78
C CYS A 350 1.29 -27.62 -18.24
N LEU A 351 1.60 -27.15 -19.45
CA LEU A 351 0.88 -26.04 -20.08
C LEU A 351 -0.21 -26.62 -20.98
N GLY A 352 -1.48 -26.48 -20.57
CA GLY A 352 -2.61 -26.88 -21.41
C GLY A 352 -2.72 -26.04 -22.69
N ALA A 353 -3.53 -26.51 -23.64
CA ALA A 353 -3.72 -25.86 -24.95
C ALA A 353 -3.96 -24.34 -24.85
N TYR A 354 -3.34 -23.57 -25.75
CA TYR A 354 -3.40 -22.11 -25.85
C TYR A 354 -2.78 -21.33 -24.66
N SER A 355 -1.99 -21.98 -23.81
CA SER A 355 -1.30 -21.29 -22.72
C SER A 355 0.03 -20.69 -23.17
N THR A 356 0.44 -19.57 -22.56
CA THR A 356 1.69 -18.87 -22.92
C THR A 356 2.52 -18.51 -21.70
N LEU A 357 3.82 -18.81 -21.74
CA LEU A 357 4.81 -18.38 -20.76
C LEU A 357 5.80 -17.43 -21.45
N LEU A 358 5.98 -16.24 -20.90
CA LEU A 358 6.78 -15.15 -21.46
C LEU A 358 7.82 -14.67 -20.44
N LEU A 359 9.11 -14.78 -20.77
CA LEU A 359 10.21 -14.16 -20.04
C LEU A 359 10.82 -13.07 -20.92
N LEU A 360 10.60 -11.79 -20.60
CA LEU A 360 10.95 -10.66 -21.46
C LEU A 360 11.88 -9.64 -20.78
N ASP A 361 13.01 -9.32 -21.39
CA ASP A 361 13.89 -8.22 -20.96
C ASP A 361 14.32 -8.26 -19.48
N ASN A 362 14.52 -9.46 -18.91
CA ASN A 362 14.94 -9.63 -17.52
C ASN A 362 16.46 -9.79 -17.39
N LYS A 363 16.97 -9.53 -16.18
CA LYS A 363 18.30 -9.96 -15.75
C LYS A 363 18.15 -11.11 -14.76
N ILE A 364 18.57 -12.31 -15.12
CA ILE A 364 18.38 -13.53 -14.35
C ILE A 364 19.74 -14.18 -14.08
N GLU A 365 20.06 -14.40 -12.81
CA GLU A 365 21.34 -14.97 -12.38
C GLU A 365 21.11 -16.00 -11.26
N GLY A 366 21.53 -17.24 -11.49
CA GLY A 366 21.52 -18.33 -10.49
C GLY A 366 22.89 -18.98 -10.35
N ASN A 367 23.07 -19.87 -9.38
CA ASN A 367 24.35 -20.57 -9.16
C ASN A 367 24.58 -21.61 -10.28
N SER A 368 23.72 -22.63 -10.38
CA SER A 368 23.89 -23.68 -11.40
C SER A 368 23.16 -23.35 -12.71
N HIS A 369 21.93 -22.84 -12.62
CA HIS A 369 21.11 -22.50 -13.77
C HIS A 369 20.45 -21.13 -13.64
N ALA A 370 20.29 -20.35 -14.71
CA ALA A 370 19.47 -19.13 -14.62
C ALA A 370 17.97 -19.50 -14.58
N VAL A 371 17.55 -20.40 -15.47
CA VAL A 371 16.18 -20.93 -15.55
C VAL A 371 16.21 -22.46 -15.62
N TYR A 372 15.38 -23.13 -14.81
CA TYR A 372 15.32 -24.60 -14.75
C TYR A 372 13.89 -25.13 -14.99
N PHE A 373 13.75 -26.14 -15.84
CA PHE A 373 12.50 -26.86 -16.11
C PHE A 373 12.69 -28.36 -15.85
N SER A 374 12.07 -28.91 -14.81
CA SER A 374 12.26 -30.33 -14.46
C SER A 374 11.57 -31.29 -15.41
N ILE A 375 10.35 -30.98 -15.87
CA ILE A 375 9.62 -31.66 -16.96
C ILE A 375 8.73 -30.60 -17.61
N GLY A 376 8.95 -30.32 -18.90
CA GLY A 376 8.15 -29.37 -19.67
C GLY A 376 7.34 -30.09 -20.75
N VAL A 377 6.07 -30.37 -20.47
CA VAL A 377 5.12 -30.83 -21.49
C VAL A 377 4.37 -29.61 -22.01
N VAL A 378 4.58 -29.28 -23.29
CA VAL A 378 3.86 -28.19 -23.96
C VAL A 378 2.94 -28.81 -25.01
N ASP A 379 1.65 -28.82 -24.71
CA ASP A 379 0.60 -29.38 -25.57
C ASP A 379 -0.25 -28.24 -26.15
N GLY A 380 0.09 -27.78 -27.36
CA GLY A 380 -0.62 -26.67 -28.04
C GLY A 380 -0.48 -25.29 -27.38
N GLY A 381 0.49 -25.11 -26.47
CA GLY A 381 0.87 -23.84 -25.83
C GLY A 381 2.26 -23.33 -26.26
N GLY A 382 2.78 -22.30 -25.59
CA GLY A 382 4.04 -21.66 -25.97
C GLY A 382 4.89 -21.18 -24.80
N ILE A 383 6.21 -21.36 -24.89
CA ILE A 383 7.21 -20.76 -24.01
C ILE A 383 8.08 -19.83 -24.86
N ILE A 384 8.19 -18.56 -24.48
CA ILE A 384 9.03 -17.56 -25.15
C ILE A 384 9.97 -16.94 -24.13
N VAL A 385 11.26 -17.00 -24.39
CA VAL A 385 12.32 -16.37 -23.63
C VAL A 385 13.01 -15.37 -24.56
N LYS A 386 12.75 -14.07 -24.39
CA LYS A 386 13.22 -13.03 -25.33
C LYS A 386 13.87 -11.84 -24.63
N GLY A 387 15.01 -11.36 -25.14
CA GLY A 387 15.65 -10.12 -24.68
C GLY A 387 16.31 -10.19 -23.30
N ASN A 388 16.45 -11.38 -22.70
CA ASN A 388 16.95 -11.52 -21.34
C ASN A 388 18.49 -11.57 -21.29
N THR A 389 19.05 -11.19 -20.14
CA THR A 389 20.41 -11.54 -19.74
C THR A 389 20.34 -12.70 -18.75
N LEU A 390 20.83 -13.87 -19.14
CA LEU A 390 20.81 -15.12 -18.37
C LEU A 390 22.23 -15.48 -17.96
N ARG A 391 22.46 -15.72 -16.67
CA ARG A 391 23.80 -16.04 -16.14
C ARG A 391 23.75 -17.17 -15.11
N ALA A 392 24.71 -18.09 -15.19
CA ALA A 392 25.04 -19.04 -14.13
C ALA A 392 26.37 -18.63 -13.47
N VAL A 393 26.51 -18.87 -12.17
CA VAL A 393 27.69 -18.48 -11.37
C VAL A 393 28.40 -19.72 -10.86
N GLU A 394 29.66 -19.79 -11.24
CA GLU A 394 30.63 -20.86 -10.97
C GLU A 394 30.63 -21.33 -9.50
N ASP A 395 30.33 -22.61 -9.28
CA ASP A 395 30.57 -23.29 -8.00
C ASP A 395 30.96 -24.77 -8.23
N ASP A 396 32.00 -25.24 -7.53
CA ASP A 396 32.85 -26.43 -7.77
C ASP A 396 32.16 -27.83 -7.95
N LYS A 397 30.84 -27.96 -8.17
CA LYS A 397 30.08 -29.22 -8.03
C LYS A 397 28.94 -29.54 -9.03
N GLY A 398 28.72 -28.83 -10.14
CA GLY A 398 27.57 -29.11 -11.03
C GLY A 398 27.77 -28.83 -12.53
N VAL A 399 26.78 -29.24 -13.34
CA VAL A 399 26.69 -28.89 -14.77
C VAL A 399 25.95 -27.56 -14.86
N GLU A 400 26.64 -26.49 -15.25
CA GLU A 400 26.07 -25.14 -15.23
C GLU A 400 25.42 -24.78 -16.58
N SER A 401 24.27 -24.10 -16.58
CA SER A 401 23.65 -23.65 -17.83
C SER A 401 22.79 -22.39 -17.72
N SER A 402 22.61 -21.65 -18.81
CA SER A 402 21.68 -20.51 -18.78
C SER A 402 20.23 -20.99 -18.67
N VAL A 403 19.86 -22.01 -19.45
CA VAL A 403 18.56 -22.68 -19.36
C VAL A 403 18.77 -24.19 -19.32
N CYS A 404 18.11 -24.88 -18.39
CA CYS A 404 18.09 -26.33 -18.33
C CYS A 404 16.64 -26.82 -18.49
N VAL A 405 16.39 -27.74 -19.42
CA VAL A 405 15.04 -28.19 -19.76
C VAL A 405 14.97 -29.67 -20.13
N CYS A 406 13.95 -30.35 -19.60
CA CYS A 406 13.52 -31.67 -20.10
C CYS A 406 12.27 -31.47 -20.97
N ALA A 407 12.40 -31.53 -22.30
CA ALA A 407 11.36 -31.05 -23.22
C ALA A 407 10.54 -32.16 -23.91
N PHE A 408 9.22 -32.08 -23.77
CA PHE A 408 8.24 -32.84 -24.56
C PHE A 408 7.26 -31.88 -25.24
N LEU A 409 7.46 -31.62 -26.52
CA LEU A 409 6.67 -30.67 -27.32
C LEU A 409 5.73 -31.44 -28.25
N MET A 410 4.42 -31.24 -28.12
CA MET A 410 3.43 -31.95 -28.95
C MET A 410 2.29 -31.03 -29.39
N ASN A 411 1.54 -31.46 -30.40
CA ASN A 411 0.33 -30.81 -30.92
C ASN A 411 0.49 -29.29 -31.21
N GLY A 412 1.58 -28.90 -31.87
CA GLY A 412 1.87 -27.51 -32.22
C GLY A 412 2.44 -26.66 -31.07
N GLY A 413 2.80 -27.28 -29.94
CA GLY A 413 3.48 -26.59 -28.84
C GLY A 413 4.87 -26.06 -29.23
N TYR A 414 5.26 -24.91 -28.70
CA TYR A 414 6.54 -24.27 -29.05
C TYR A 414 7.36 -23.80 -27.84
N PHE A 415 8.68 -23.84 -27.99
CA PHE A 415 9.68 -23.28 -27.07
C PHE A 415 10.63 -22.42 -27.89
N ASP A 416 10.58 -21.11 -27.71
CA ASP A 416 11.34 -20.11 -28.47
C ASP A 416 12.26 -19.31 -27.56
N MET A 417 13.54 -19.22 -27.94
CA MET A 417 14.57 -18.45 -27.26
C MET A 417 15.16 -17.48 -28.26
N GLU A 418 14.88 -16.19 -28.11
CA GLU A 418 15.24 -15.17 -29.11
C GLU A 418 15.98 -13.98 -28.48
N ASN A 419 17.06 -13.51 -29.12
CA ASN A 419 17.72 -12.26 -28.71
C ASN A 419 18.14 -12.21 -27.22
N ASN A 420 18.58 -13.33 -26.66
CA ASN A 420 19.06 -13.38 -25.27
C ASN A 420 20.59 -13.28 -25.22
N THR A 421 21.10 -12.72 -24.13
CA THR A 421 22.53 -12.81 -23.76
C THR A 421 22.69 -13.88 -22.68
N MET A 422 23.48 -14.91 -22.95
CA MET A 422 23.68 -16.08 -22.10
C MET A 422 25.14 -16.20 -21.67
N ILE A 423 25.39 -16.41 -20.37
CA ILE A 423 26.74 -16.53 -19.80
C ILE A 423 26.74 -17.70 -18.81
N ALA A 424 27.27 -18.86 -19.23
CA ALA A 424 27.31 -20.09 -18.45
C ALA A 424 28.20 -21.14 -19.13
N ASP A 425 28.44 -22.30 -18.50
CA ASP A 425 29.08 -23.43 -19.17
C ASP A 425 28.26 -23.94 -20.37
N ASN A 426 26.94 -23.97 -20.27
CA ASN A 426 26.07 -24.33 -21.39
C ASN A 426 24.98 -23.27 -21.60
N GLY A 427 24.62 -22.99 -22.84
CA GLY A 427 23.51 -22.07 -23.13
C GLY A 427 22.17 -22.72 -22.77
N VAL A 428 21.78 -23.71 -23.55
CA VAL A 428 20.57 -24.51 -23.41
C VAL A 428 20.96 -25.95 -23.18
N TYR A 429 20.67 -26.45 -21.98
CA TYR A 429 20.97 -27.82 -21.58
C TYR A 429 19.70 -28.66 -21.62
N LEU A 430 19.66 -29.65 -22.51
CA LEU A 430 18.55 -30.58 -22.66
C LEU A 430 18.85 -31.84 -21.86
N PHE A 431 18.24 -31.93 -20.68
CA PHE A 431 18.45 -33.03 -19.74
C PHE A 431 17.54 -34.20 -20.08
N GLY A 432 18.11 -35.42 -20.14
CA GLY A 432 17.38 -36.61 -20.55
C GLY A 432 16.92 -36.61 -22.01
N ASP A 433 15.99 -37.51 -22.34
CA ASP A 433 15.48 -37.65 -23.71
C ASP A 433 14.46 -36.53 -24.03
N ALA A 434 14.63 -35.88 -25.17
CA ALA A 434 13.75 -34.82 -25.67
C ALA A 434 12.91 -35.31 -26.85
N THR A 435 11.62 -34.96 -26.89
CA THR A 435 10.72 -35.36 -27.99
C THR A 435 9.92 -34.16 -28.52
N VAL A 436 9.95 -33.94 -29.83
CA VAL A 436 9.15 -32.92 -30.54
C VAL A 436 8.27 -33.62 -31.57
N ARG A 437 6.94 -33.56 -31.42
CA ARG A 437 5.99 -34.26 -32.31
C ARG A 437 4.88 -33.33 -32.79
N SER A 438 4.15 -33.76 -33.82
CA SER A 438 2.87 -33.18 -34.22
C SER A 438 2.94 -31.66 -34.42
N ALA A 439 3.83 -31.20 -35.32
CA ALA A 439 4.08 -29.79 -35.60
C ALA A 439 4.65 -28.92 -34.45
N GLY A 440 5.19 -29.53 -33.39
CA GLY A 440 5.89 -28.79 -32.33
C GLY A 440 7.15 -28.07 -32.82
N LEU A 441 7.59 -27.02 -32.11
CA LEU A 441 8.74 -26.18 -32.49
C LEU A 441 9.69 -25.91 -31.31
N LEU A 442 10.97 -26.25 -31.46
CA LEU A 442 12.04 -25.83 -30.57
C LEU A 442 12.95 -24.84 -31.30
N ARG A 443 13.11 -23.61 -30.83
CA ARG A 443 13.91 -22.57 -31.51
C ARG A 443 14.86 -21.85 -30.55
N VAL A 444 16.12 -21.73 -30.96
CA VAL A 444 17.15 -20.90 -30.32
C VAL A 444 17.74 -19.99 -31.39
N ALA A 445 17.42 -18.70 -31.34
CA ALA A 445 17.76 -17.78 -32.41
C ALA A 445 18.27 -16.41 -31.93
N ASP A 446 19.15 -15.82 -32.73
CA ASP A 446 19.66 -14.46 -32.55
C ASP A 446 20.23 -14.19 -31.14
N CYS A 447 20.66 -15.24 -30.43
CA CYS A 447 21.20 -15.14 -29.08
C CYS A 447 22.71 -14.93 -29.11
N THR A 448 23.22 -14.24 -28.09
CA THR A 448 24.66 -14.16 -27.81
C THR A 448 24.99 -15.08 -26.64
N PHE A 449 25.91 -16.04 -26.83
CA PHE A 449 26.34 -16.96 -25.80
C PHE A 449 27.84 -16.87 -25.55
N ILE A 450 28.20 -16.75 -24.27
CA ILE A 450 29.57 -16.69 -23.79
C ILE A 450 29.78 -17.91 -22.87
N GLY A 451 30.53 -18.89 -23.39
CA GLY A 451 30.91 -20.09 -22.66
C GLY A 451 31.99 -19.85 -21.60
N SER A 452 32.25 -20.88 -20.80
CA SER A 452 33.32 -20.89 -19.81
C SER A 452 34.59 -21.49 -20.40
N MET A 453 35.73 -20.83 -20.13
CA MET A 453 37.05 -21.36 -20.50
C MET A 453 37.54 -22.47 -19.56
N ALA A 454 36.83 -22.76 -18.48
CA ALA A 454 37.24 -23.72 -17.46
C ALA A 454 36.91 -25.19 -17.83
N PHE A 455 35.93 -25.41 -18.70
CA PHE A 455 35.45 -26.74 -19.10
C PHE A 455 35.59 -26.97 -20.61
N SER A 456 35.88 -28.22 -20.99
CA SER A 456 36.15 -28.60 -22.38
C SER A 456 34.90 -28.82 -23.23
N ASP A 457 33.72 -28.99 -22.60
CA ASP A 457 32.51 -29.48 -23.27
C ASP A 457 31.38 -28.42 -23.27
N SER A 458 31.76 -27.13 -23.24
CA SER A 458 30.85 -25.99 -23.23
C SER A 458 30.11 -25.86 -24.57
N ALA A 459 28.77 -25.79 -24.56
CA ALA A 459 27.99 -25.64 -25.80
C ALA A 459 26.78 -24.70 -25.68
N LEU A 460 26.43 -24.02 -26.78
CA LEU A 460 25.19 -23.23 -26.86
C LEU A 460 23.96 -24.13 -26.69
N VAL A 461 23.92 -25.29 -27.35
CA VAL A 461 22.90 -26.32 -27.13
C VAL A 461 23.61 -27.63 -26.78
N PHE A 462 23.31 -28.18 -25.60
CA PHE A 462 23.90 -29.41 -25.10
C PHE A 462 22.81 -30.46 -24.89
N PHE A 463 23.03 -31.68 -25.40
CA PHE A 463 22.13 -32.81 -25.22
C PHE A 463 22.72 -33.86 -24.29
N ASP A 464 22.03 -34.14 -23.20
CA ASP A 464 22.37 -35.24 -22.29
C ASP A 464 21.77 -36.59 -22.77
N GLY A 465 20.54 -36.55 -23.30
CA GLY A 465 19.81 -37.70 -23.85
C GLY A 465 19.59 -37.64 -25.37
N SER A 466 18.76 -38.57 -25.87
CA SER A 466 18.39 -38.65 -27.29
C SER A 466 17.24 -37.69 -27.63
N VAL A 467 17.21 -37.21 -28.87
CA VAL A 467 16.23 -36.24 -29.38
C VAL A 467 15.43 -36.87 -30.51
N THR A 468 14.12 -36.93 -30.37
CA THR A 468 13.23 -37.48 -31.42
C THR A 468 12.31 -36.39 -31.97
N LEU A 469 12.31 -36.21 -33.30
CA LEU A 469 11.45 -35.28 -34.03
C LEU A 469 10.55 -36.02 -35.02
N GLU A 470 9.23 -35.84 -34.93
CA GLU A 470 8.32 -36.48 -35.88
C GLU A 470 7.00 -35.74 -36.13
N GLY A 471 6.29 -36.12 -37.21
CA GLY A 471 4.95 -35.61 -37.48
C GLY A 471 4.88 -34.10 -37.72
N GLY A 472 5.83 -33.53 -38.46
CA GLY A 472 5.85 -32.09 -38.80
C GLY A 472 6.64 -31.22 -37.83
N ALA A 473 7.32 -31.83 -36.85
CA ALA A 473 8.09 -31.14 -35.83
C ALA A 473 9.28 -30.34 -36.38
N GLN A 474 9.61 -29.22 -35.75
CA GLN A 474 10.76 -28.41 -36.12
C GLN A 474 11.71 -28.14 -34.96
N TRP A 475 13.01 -28.17 -35.24
CA TRP A 475 14.04 -27.65 -34.35
C TRP A 475 14.99 -26.73 -35.10
N ARG A 476 15.17 -25.50 -34.61
CA ARG A 476 15.89 -24.43 -35.33
C ARG A 476 16.91 -23.77 -34.40
N VAL A 477 18.18 -23.80 -34.78
CA VAL A 477 19.27 -23.08 -34.10
C VAL A 477 19.87 -22.13 -35.11
N THR A 478 19.50 -20.84 -35.04
CA THR A 478 19.79 -19.91 -36.14
C THR A 478 20.21 -18.51 -35.72
N GLY A 479 21.21 -17.92 -36.38
CA GLY A 479 21.56 -16.50 -36.16
C GLY A 479 22.30 -16.23 -34.85
N ASN A 480 22.75 -17.26 -34.13
CA ASN A 480 23.37 -17.09 -32.81
C ASN A 480 24.84 -16.69 -32.93
N ASN A 481 25.34 -15.94 -31.96
CA ASN A 481 26.75 -15.56 -31.83
C ASN A 481 27.34 -16.23 -30.57
N VAL A 482 28.30 -17.12 -30.75
CA VAL A 482 28.84 -18.03 -29.73
C VAL A 482 30.33 -17.78 -29.53
N SER A 483 30.79 -17.61 -28.30
CA SER A 483 32.22 -17.46 -27.97
C SER A 483 32.65 -18.42 -26.88
N ALA A 484 33.88 -18.94 -26.95
CA ALA A 484 34.45 -19.88 -25.98
C ALA A 484 33.59 -21.14 -25.72
N ALA A 485 32.90 -21.64 -26.75
CA ALA A 485 32.04 -22.81 -26.68
C ALA A 485 31.72 -23.38 -28.07
N SER A 486 31.32 -24.64 -28.13
CA SER A 486 30.71 -25.29 -29.29
C SER A 486 29.28 -24.76 -29.54
N VAL A 487 28.77 -24.82 -30.77
CA VAL A 487 27.35 -24.48 -31.04
C VAL A 487 26.44 -25.61 -30.58
N LEU A 488 26.91 -26.85 -30.73
CA LEU A 488 26.15 -28.06 -30.42
C LEU A 488 27.05 -29.13 -29.78
N SER A 489 26.59 -29.79 -28.72
CA SER A 489 27.32 -30.92 -28.12
C SER A 489 26.36 -32.01 -27.63
N ILE A 490 26.83 -33.27 -27.62
CA ILE A 490 26.09 -34.44 -27.14
C ILE A 490 26.96 -35.17 -26.11
N ALA A 491 26.41 -35.46 -24.93
CA ALA A 491 27.14 -36.05 -23.80
C ALA A 491 27.78 -37.42 -24.12
N HIS A 492 27.08 -38.27 -24.88
CA HIS A 492 27.49 -39.65 -25.12
C HIS A 492 27.25 -40.11 -26.56
N SER A 493 28.23 -40.84 -27.12
CA SER A 493 28.17 -41.39 -28.49
C SER A 493 26.95 -42.30 -28.79
N GLN A 494 26.31 -42.86 -27.75
CA GLN A 494 25.12 -43.69 -27.90
C GLN A 494 23.84 -42.89 -28.18
N GLN A 495 23.78 -41.60 -27.80
CA GLN A 495 22.59 -40.78 -27.96
C GLN A 495 22.35 -40.40 -29.42
N LYS A 496 21.08 -40.29 -29.83
CA LYS A 496 20.69 -40.06 -31.23
C LYS A 496 19.78 -38.85 -31.39
N ILE A 497 19.91 -38.17 -32.52
CA ILE A 497 18.97 -37.19 -33.06
C ILE A 497 18.22 -37.89 -34.20
N GLU A 498 16.96 -38.25 -33.95
CA GLU A 498 16.12 -39.02 -34.88
C GLU A 498 15.03 -38.13 -35.48
N LEU A 499 14.94 -38.10 -36.81
CA LEU A 499 13.93 -37.35 -37.54
C LEU A 499 13.08 -38.28 -38.40
N SER A 500 11.76 -38.17 -38.32
CA SER A 500 10.85 -38.94 -39.18
C SER A 500 9.55 -38.21 -39.53
N GLY A 501 8.86 -38.66 -40.58
CA GLY A 501 7.56 -38.12 -40.98
C GLY A 501 7.63 -36.84 -41.85
N SER A 502 6.49 -36.52 -42.48
CA SER A 502 6.35 -35.38 -43.41
C SER A 502 6.30 -34.05 -42.68
N GLY A 503 7.01 -33.05 -43.23
CA GLY A 503 7.09 -31.69 -42.68
C GLY A 503 8.03 -31.52 -41.49
N THR A 504 8.68 -32.60 -41.04
CA THR A 504 9.65 -32.55 -39.94
C THR A 504 10.96 -31.93 -40.42
N THR A 505 11.49 -30.91 -39.73
CA THR A 505 12.67 -30.15 -40.19
C THR A 505 13.59 -29.72 -39.05
N VAL A 506 14.88 -30.04 -39.16
CA VAL A 506 15.95 -29.45 -38.32
C VAL A 506 16.72 -28.42 -39.14
N ALA A 507 16.93 -27.22 -38.60
CA ALA A 507 17.69 -26.15 -39.24
C ALA A 507 18.81 -25.63 -38.33
N LEU A 508 20.07 -25.82 -38.74
CA LEU A 508 21.25 -25.30 -38.06
C LEU A 508 21.96 -24.32 -39.01
N ALA A 509 21.66 -23.03 -38.91
CA ALA A 509 22.07 -22.08 -39.95
C ALA A 509 22.38 -20.67 -39.44
N TYR A 510 23.24 -19.93 -40.13
CA TYR A 510 23.53 -18.52 -39.83
C TYR A 510 24.15 -18.27 -38.44
N ASN A 511 24.68 -19.29 -37.78
CA ASN A 511 25.36 -19.13 -36.49
C ASN A 511 26.82 -18.71 -36.70
N ARG A 512 27.35 -17.92 -35.78
CA ARG A 512 28.75 -17.46 -35.77
C ARG A 512 29.42 -17.91 -34.48
N GLN A 513 30.43 -18.75 -34.59
CA GLN A 513 31.38 -19.06 -33.52
C GLN A 513 32.56 -18.09 -33.64
N VAL A 514 32.81 -17.29 -32.60
CA VAL A 514 33.73 -16.14 -32.63
C VAL A 514 35.20 -16.57 -32.70
N ASP A 515 35.53 -17.68 -32.05
CA ASP A 515 36.85 -18.30 -32.05
C ASP A 515 36.80 -19.74 -32.58
N ASP A 516 37.95 -20.30 -32.94
CA ASP A 516 38.13 -21.66 -33.45
C ASP A 516 38.71 -22.61 -32.37
N SER A 517 38.68 -22.19 -31.10
CA SER A 517 39.28 -22.98 -30.01
C SER A 517 38.44 -24.20 -29.61
N TYR A 518 37.15 -24.17 -29.95
CA TYR A 518 36.20 -25.27 -29.79
C TYR A 518 35.72 -25.75 -31.16
N SER A 519 35.32 -27.01 -31.26
CA SER A 519 34.69 -27.51 -32.49
C SER A 519 33.33 -26.84 -32.70
N PHE A 520 32.84 -26.78 -33.95
CA PHE A 520 31.50 -26.24 -34.19
C PHE A 520 30.41 -27.11 -33.55
N ALA A 521 30.55 -28.43 -33.68
CA ALA A 521 29.66 -29.41 -33.07
C ALA A 521 30.43 -30.65 -32.58
N GLU A 522 30.20 -31.06 -31.34
CA GLU A 522 30.81 -32.23 -30.72
C GLU A 522 29.90 -33.45 -30.85
N MET A 523 29.94 -34.08 -32.03
CA MET A 523 29.20 -35.31 -32.32
C MET A 523 29.77 -36.06 -33.54
N ASP A 524 29.34 -37.30 -33.72
CA ASP A 524 29.66 -38.16 -34.86
C ASP A 524 28.47 -38.26 -35.81
N THR A 525 28.73 -38.51 -37.10
CA THR A 525 27.74 -38.94 -38.10
C THR A 525 26.73 -39.99 -37.59
N SER A 526 27.17 -40.93 -36.75
CA SER A 526 26.30 -41.98 -36.22
C SER A 526 25.25 -41.45 -35.23
N ASN A 527 25.42 -40.24 -34.69
CA ASN A 527 24.49 -39.60 -33.77
C ASN A 527 23.24 -39.06 -34.46
N THR A 528 23.19 -38.97 -35.80
CA THR A 528 22.05 -38.40 -36.53
C THR A 528 21.39 -39.46 -37.42
N ILE A 529 20.06 -39.56 -37.35
CA ILE A 529 19.24 -40.45 -38.18
C ILE A 529 18.12 -39.63 -38.83
N VAL A 530 18.18 -39.47 -40.15
CA VAL A 530 17.15 -38.74 -40.92
C VAL A 530 16.35 -39.74 -41.76
N THR A 531 15.07 -39.92 -41.46
CA THR A 531 14.18 -40.77 -42.26
C THR A 531 13.36 -39.89 -43.23
N PRO A 532 13.57 -39.98 -44.56
CA PRO A 532 12.76 -39.24 -45.53
C PRO A 532 11.26 -39.51 -45.34
N PRO A 533 10.37 -38.51 -45.48
CA PRO A 533 10.58 -37.17 -46.04
C PRO A 533 11.03 -36.08 -45.05
N ALA A 534 11.49 -36.42 -43.84
CA ALA A 534 12.06 -35.43 -42.91
C ALA A 534 13.35 -34.81 -43.48
N ARG A 535 13.69 -33.59 -43.03
CA ARG A 535 14.86 -32.84 -43.51
C ARG A 535 15.72 -32.34 -42.36
N PHE A 536 17.03 -32.42 -42.51
CA PHE A 536 17.99 -31.69 -41.68
C PHE A 536 18.79 -30.81 -42.64
N VAL A 537 18.70 -29.49 -42.47
CA VAL A 537 19.49 -28.48 -43.20
C VAL A 537 20.55 -27.85 -42.29
N ALA A 538 21.79 -27.76 -42.78
CA ALA A 538 22.88 -27.09 -42.11
C ALA A 538 23.61 -26.16 -43.10
N GLY A 539 23.80 -24.88 -42.77
CA GLY A 539 24.47 -24.00 -43.73
C GLY A 539 24.59 -22.54 -43.33
N CYS A 540 25.54 -21.87 -44.00
CA CYS A 540 25.97 -20.52 -43.65
C CYS A 540 26.33 -20.34 -42.16
N ASN A 541 26.98 -21.32 -41.55
CA ASN A 541 27.55 -21.14 -40.20
C ASN A 541 29.03 -20.77 -40.32
N LEU A 542 29.48 -19.86 -39.47
CA LEU A 542 30.84 -19.32 -39.48
C LEU A 542 31.61 -19.76 -38.23
N GLN A 543 32.85 -20.17 -38.39
CA GLN A 543 33.82 -20.36 -37.31
C GLN A 543 34.98 -19.37 -37.54
N GLY A 544 35.14 -18.42 -36.63
CA GLY A 544 35.95 -17.22 -36.84
C GLY A 544 35.39 -16.36 -37.99
N ASN A 545 36.04 -16.44 -39.15
CA ASN A 545 35.62 -15.76 -40.40
C ASN A 545 35.44 -16.73 -41.57
N GLU A 546 35.52 -18.05 -41.35
CA GLU A 546 35.42 -19.08 -42.38
C GLU A 546 34.10 -19.86 -42.24
N GLU A 547 33.58 -20.38 -43.34
CA GLU A 547 32.41 -21.28 -43.30
C GLU A 547 32.80 -22.64 -42.72
N VAL A 548 31.94 -23.18 -41.85
CA VAL A 548 32.15 -24.46 -41.16
C VAL A 548 32.12 -25.62 -42.14
N SER A 549 33.08 -26.56 -42.01
CA SER A 549 32.99 -27.88 -42.64
C SER A 549 32.24 -28.87 -41.75
N TYR A 550 31.36 -29.67 -42.35
CA TYR A 550 30.56 -30.69 -41.67
C TYR A 550 31.07 -32.12 -41.87
N ASP A 551 32.24 -32.28 -42.51
CA ASP A 551 32.82 -33.59 -42.81
C ASP A 551 33.04 -34.40 -41.53
N GLY A 552 32.42 -35.58 -41.44
CA GLY A 552 32.54 -36.46 -40.28
C GLY A 552 31.66 -36.07 -39.08
N VAL A 553 30.89 -34.98 -39.19
CA VAL A 553 29.96 -34.52 -38.14
C VAL A 553 28.52 -34.93 -38.47
N PHE A 554 28.10 -34.74 -39.73
CA PHE A 554 26.74 -35.08 -40.18
C PHE A 554 26.74 -36.18 -41.26
N PRO A 555 25.71 -37.05 -41.31
CA PRO A 555 25.56 -38.04 -42.38
C PRO A 555 25.16 -37.39 -43.72
N GLU A 556 25.32 -38.14 -44.83
CA GLU A 556 25.04 -37.64 -46.20
C GLU A 556 23.58 -37.17 -46.41
N ASP A 557 22.64 -37.67 -45.59
CA ASP A 557 21.23 -37.29 -45.64
C ASP A 557 20.96 -35.84 -45.15
N VAL A 558 21.96 -35.18 -44.54
CA VAL A 558 21.87 -33.76 -44.14
C VAL A 558 22.17 -32.85 -45.33
N VAL A 559 21.27 -31.91 -45.59
CA VAL A 559 21.37 -30.97 -46.71
C VAL A 559 22.24 -29.77 -46.31
N VAL A 560 23.38 -29.63 -46.97
CA VAL A 560 24.35 -28.55 -46.70
C VAL A 560 24.24 -27.41 -47.73
N PHE A 561 24.35 -26.15 -47.28
CA PHE A 561 24.37 -24.98 -48.17
C PHE A 561 25.34 -23.87 -47.70
N ASN A 562 25.82 -23.05 -48.63
CA ASN A 562 26.84 -22.02 -48.39
C ASN A 562 26.22 -20.64 -48.07
N CYS A 563 26.98 -19.74 -47.46
CA CYS A 563 26.51 -18.36 -47.28
C CYS A 563 26.25 -17.66 -48.62
N GLY A 564 25.23 -16.80 -48.64
CA GLY A 564 24.77 -16.11 -49.86
C GLY A 564 23.85 -16.94 -50.75
N THR A 565 23.58 -18.21 -50.40
CA THR A 565 22.52 -19.01 -51.03
C THR A 565 21.28 -19.08 -50.14
N CYS A 566 20.11 -19.06 -50.76
CA CYS A 566 18.84 -19.14 -50.04
C CYS A 566 18.36 -20.58 -49.94
N ASN A 567 18.24 -21.09 -48.72
CA ASN A 567 17.59 -22.36 -48.46
C ASN A 567 16.22 -22.10 -47.82
N ASP A 568 15.16 -22.52 -48.51
CA ASP A 568 13.77 -22.29 -48.10
C ASP A 568 13.49 -22.85 -46.69
N ASP A 569 13.97 -24.07 -46.39
CA ASP A 569 13.75 -24.76 -45.11
C ASP A 569 14.53 -24.10 -43.95
N ALA A 570 15.68 -23.46 -44.24
CA ALA A 570 16.50 -22.75 -43.25
C ALA A 570 16.01 -21.31 -42.99
N ALA A 571 15.46 -20.64 -44.01
CA ALA A 571 14.96 -19.27 -43.89
C ALA A 571 13.54 -19.21 -43.30
N CYS A 572 12.67 -20.15 -43.68
CA CYS A 572 11.23 -20.05 -43.43
C CYS A 572 10.67 -21.24 -42.65
N TYR A 573 9.65 -20.98 -41.84
CA TYR A 573 8.81 -22.03 -41.27
C TYR A 573 7.82 -22.51 -42.34
N MET A 574 8.25 -23.51 -43.12
CA MET A 574 7.56 -23.95 -44.33
C MET A 574 6.07 -24.30 -44.18
N PRO A 575 5.58 -24.91 -43.07
CA PRO A 575 4.15 -25.16 -42.92
C PRO A 575 3.30 -23.88 -42.96
N GLY A 576 3.83 -22.77 -42.42
CA GLY A 576 3.20 -21.44 -42.38
C GLY A 576 3.52 -20.53 -43.56
N THR A 577 4.42 -20.95 -44.45
CA THR A 577 4.92 -20.13 -45.55
C THR A 577 4.07 -20.31 -46.81
N GLU A 578 3.64 -19.21 -47.40
CA GLU A 578 2.93 -19.16 -48.68
C GLU A 578 3.91 -19.15 -49.86
N SER A 579 4.95 -18.31 -49.78
CA SER A 579 6.02 -18.25 -50.77
C SER A 579 7.34 -17.74 -50.18
N VAL A 580 8.45 -18.05 -50.85
CA VAL A 580 9.81 -17.63 -50.47
C VAL A 580 10.43 -16.84 -51.63
N ASP A 581 10.86 -15.61 -51.37
CA ASP A 581 11.69 -14.87 -52.30
C ASP A 581 13.14 -15.35 -52.17
N ARG A 582 13.57 -16.19 -53.13
CA ARG A 582 14.92 -16.76 -53.15
C ARG A 582 16.03 -15.74 -53.43
N GLY A 583 15.69 -14.52 -53.87
CA GLY A 583 16.66 -13.44 -54.08
C GLY A 583 17.05 -12.72 -52.80
N SER A 584 16.09 -12.52 -51.89
CA SER A 584 16.28 -11.80 -50.62
C SER A 584 16.15 -12.69 -49.37
N CYS A 585 15.83 -13.97 -49.53
CA CYS A 585 15.46 -14.90 -48.45
C CYS A 585 14.36 -14.40 -47.53
N LEU A 586 13.32 -13.78 -48.12
CA LEU A 586 12.16 -13.31 -47.36
C LEU A 586 10.99 -14.27 -47.51
N CYS A 587 10.33 -14.57 -46.40
CA CYS A 587 9.16 -15.44 -46.35
C CYS A 587 7.88 -14.61 -46.40
N SER A 588 6.94 -15.01 -47.25
CA SER A 588 5.56 -14.50 -47.22
C SER A 588 4.68 -15.52 -46.50
N CYS A 589 3.93 -15.07 -45.50
CA CYS A 589 3.23 -15.94 -44.57
C CYS A 589 1.76 -16.13 -44.93
N LYS A 590 1.23 -17.33 -44.71
CA LYS A 590 -0.21 -17.60 -44.81
C LYS A 590 -0.97 -16.85 -43.71
N ASP A 591 -2.26 -16.61 -43.93
CA ASP A 591 -3.14 -16.03 -42.91
C ASP A 591 -3.04 -16.80 -41.58
N GLY A 592 -2.79 -16.06 -40.49
CA GLY A 592 -2.60 -16.63 -39.14
C GLY A 592 -1.16 -17.00 -38.76
N TRP A 593 -0.18 -16.70 -39.61
CA TRP A 593 1.26 -16.88 -39.35
C TRP A 593 1.97 -15.53 -39.30
N HIS A 594 3.03 -15.43 -38.49
CA HIS A 594 3.57 -14.14 -38.06
C HIS A 594 5.09 -14.02 -38.22
N GLY A 595 5.57 -12.78 -38.39
CA GLY A 595 7.00 -12.44 -38.43
C GLY A 595 7.71 -12.81 -39.74
N ALA A 596 9.00 -12.45 -39.82
CA ALA A 596 9.81 -12.62 -41.03
C ALA A 596 10.04 -14.09 -41.42
N SER A 597 9.92 -15.02 -40.47
CA SER A 597 10.10 -16.46 -40.68
C SER A 597 8.77 -17.23 -40.71
N CYS A 598 7.61 -16.57 -40.70
CA CYS A 598 6.28 -17.17 -40.72
C CYS A 598 6.03 -18.19 -39.60
N LEU A 599 6.30 -17.78 -38.37
CA LEU A 599 6.15 -18.58 -37.16
C LEU A 599 4.67 -18.69 -36.74
N PRO A 600 4.30 -19.75 -35.98
CA PRO A 600 2.91 -19.98 -35.57
C PRO A 600 2.41 -19.02 -34.47
N PHE A 601 3.23 -18.04 -34.04
CA PHE A 601 2.95 -17.14 -32.92
C PHE A 601 3.39 -15.71 -33.19
N GLU A 602 2.67 -14.74 -32.62
CA GLU A 602 2.95 -13.30 -32.74
C GLU A 602 4.02 -12.86 -31.72
N VAL A 603 5.13 -12.29 -32.19
CA VAL A 603 6.21 -11.79 -31.33
C VAL A 603 6.02 -10.28 -31.11
N ARG A 604 5.74 -9.84 -29.87
CA ARG A 604 5.57 -8.41 -29.52
C ARG A 604 6.94 -7.76 -29.27
N ASP A 605 7.21 -6.62 -29.91
CA ASP A 605 8.53 -5.96 -29.91
C ASP A 605 8.72 -4.81 -28.89
N THR A 606 7.77 -4.49 -28.02
CA THR A 606 7.99 -3.45 -26.99
C THR A 606 6.94 -3.47 -25.86
N PHE A 607 7.38 -3.65 -24.61
CA PHE A 607 6.52 -3.48 -23.43
C PHE A 607 6.72 -2.07 -22.85
N VAL A 608 5.65 -1.25 -22.83
CA VAL A 608 5.66 0.08 -22.19
C VAL A 608 5.13 -0.08 -20.76
N LEU A 609 5.92 0.33 -19.78
CA LEU A 609 5.57 0.25 -18.35
C LEU A 609 4.44 1.22 -17.99
N PRO A 610 3.36 0.77 -17.32
CA PRO A 610 2.44 1.66 -16.62
C PRO A 610 3.13 2.26 -15.38
N LEU A 611 3.00 3.59 -15.21
CA LEU A 611 3.36 4.28 -13.97
C LEU A 611 2.39 3.88 -12.84
N PRO A 612 2.85 3.64 -11.60
CA PRO A 612 1.97 3.26 -10.50
C PRO A 612 1.10 4.44 -10.04
N GLU A 613 -0.23 4.28 -10.14
CA GLU A 613 -1.21 5.14 -9.49
C GLU A 613 -1.27 4.85 -7.98
N ARG A 614 -1.45 5.92 -7.18
CA ARG A 614 -1.52 5.88 -5.72
C ARG A 614 -2.91 5.46 -5.27
N ALA A 615 -3.01 4.36 -4.53
CA ALA A 615 -4.24 3.94 -3.86
C ALA A 615 -4.49 4.72 -2.56
N VAL A 616 -5.75 5.07 -2.31
CA VAL A 616 -6.28 5.57 -1.03
C VAL A 616 -7.23 4.51 -0.50
N ASP A 617 -6.96 3.99 0.71
CA ASP A 617 -7.80 3.01 1.41
C ASP A 617 -9.22 3.54 1.65
N GLY A 618 -10.21 2.87 1.07
CA GLY A 618 -11.64 3.23 1.14
C GLY A 618 -12.46 2.50 2.22
N ASP A 619 -11.83 1.82 3.17
CA ASP A 619 -12.56 1.10 4.22
C ASP A 619 -12.45 1.85 5.56
N THR A 620 -13.50 2.55 6.00
CA THR A 620 -13.52 3.29 7.28
C THR A 620 -14.62 2.82 8.24
N SER A 621 -15.23 1.65 7.99
CA SER A 621 -16.29 1.16 8.90
C SER A 621 -15.74 0.80 10.28
N CYS A 622 -16.25 1.47 11.32
CA CYS A 622 -15.99 1.13 12.73
C CYS A 622 -16.67 -0.19 13.11
N VAL A 623 -16.05 -0.96 14.00
CA VAL A 623 -16.72 -2.08 14.68
C VAL A 623 -17.57 -1.50 15.81
N VAL A 624 -18.88 -1.75 15.81
CA VAL A 624 -19.82 -1.11 16.75
C VAL A 624 -20.62 -2.14 17.54
N ASN A 625 -20.66 -2.02 18.87
CA ASN A 625 -21.54 -2.76 19.80
C ASN A 625 -21.49 -4.30 19.68
N GLN A 626 -20.31 -4.86 19.42
CA GLN A 626 -20.11 -6.31 19.36
C GLN A 626 -19.39 -6.84 20.60
N THR A 627 -19.58 -8.13 20.91
CA THR A 627 -18.79 -8.85 21.90
C THR A 627 -17.83 -9.78 21.18
N LEU A 628 -16.52 -9.57 21.35
CA LEU A 628 -15.47 -10.29 20.63
C LEU A 628 -14.60 -11.08 21.61
N ALA A 629 -14.34 -12.35 21.28
CA ALA A 629 -13.44 -13.24 22.03
C ALA A 629 -12.03 -13.28 21.40
N SER A 630 -11.92 -13.11 20.09
CA SER A 630 -10.68 -12.91 19.35
C SER A 630 -10.96 -12.08 18.10
N LEU A 631 -9.99 -11.30 17.65
CA LEU A 631 -10.09 -10.50 16.43
C LEU A 631 -8.77 -10.59 15.67
N THR A 632 -8.80 -11.12 14.44
CA THR A 632 -7.65 -11.07 13.52
C THR A 632 -7.61 -9.69 12.88
N LEU A 633 -6.62 -8.88 13.27
CA LEU A 633 -6.47 -7.50 12.79
C LEU A 633 -5.94 -7.49 11.36
N LYS A 634 -6.63 -6.78 10.47
CA LYS A 634 -6.14 -6.46 9.10
C LYS A 634 -5.10 -5.34 9.20
N ILE A 635 -3.82 -5.69 9.28
CA ILE A 635 -2.68 -4.76 9.56
C ILE A 635 -2.46 -3.73 8.43
N TRP A 636 -3.09 -3.93 7.27
CA TRP A 636 -3.01 -3.06 6.08
C TRP A 636 -4.01 -1.90 6.09
N LYS A 637 -4.83 -1.76 7.13
CA LYS A 637 -5.84 -0.70 7.24
C LYS A 637 -5.21 0.51 7.93
N THR A 638 -5.18 1.66 7.26
CA THR A 638 -4.71 2.93 7.86
C THR A 638 -5.66 3.45 8.96
N HIS A 639 -6.94 3.03 8.96
CA HIS A 639 -7.93 3.43 9.95
C HIS A 639 -8.58 2.25 10.70
N HIS A 640 -8.41 2.20 12.01
CA HIS A 640 -9.04 1.24 12.91
C HIS A 640 -9.95 1.97 13.90
N CYS A 641 -11.22 1.56 13.99
CA CYS A 641 -12.18 2.21 14.86
C CYS A 641 -13.09 1.20 15.56
N TYR A 642 -13.25 1.34 16.88
CA TYR A 642 -14.05 0.48 17.75
C TYR A 642 -14.94 1.34 18.65
N VAL A 643 -16.25 1.12 18.59
CA VAL A 643 -17.24 1.91 19.35
C VAL A 643 -18.16 0.97 20.14
N GLY A 644 -18.15 1.05 21.48
CA GLY A 644 -19.07 0.26 22.31
C GLY A 644 -18.78 -1.25 22.31
N VAL A 645 -17.58 -1.68 21.94
CA VAL A 645 -17.21 -3.10 21.79
C VAL A 645 -16.83 -3.71 23.15
N THR A 646 -17.23 -4.94 23.41
CA THR A 646 -16.86 -5.70 24.62
C THR A 646 -15.84 -6.79 24.30
N PHE A 647 -14.68 -6.75 24.93
CA PHE A 647 -13.62 -7.75 24.89
C PHE A 647 -13.61 -8.55 26.20
N SER A 648 -13.72 -9.87 26.10
CA SER A 648 -13.91 -10.74 27.28
C SER A 648 -12.95 -11.92 27.29
N GLY A 649 -12.24 -12.10 28.40
CA GLY A 649 -11.43 -13.29 28.69
C GLY A 649 -9.96 -13.16 28.36
N VAL A 650 -9.14 -14.04 28.93
CA VAL A 650 -7.67 -14.04 28.83
C VAL A 650 -7.16 -14.28 27.39
N GLY A 651 -8.00 -14.84 26.52
CA GLY A 651 -7.69 -15.03 25.09
C GLY A 651 -7.98 -13.80 24.21
N ALA A 652 -8.66 -12.77 24.75
CA ALA A 652 -8.99 -11.56 24.01
C ALA A 652 -7.82 -10.56 24.09
N VAL A 653 -6.78 -10.83 23.29
CA VAL A 653 -5.58 -10.00 23.18
C VAL A 653 -5.58 -9.29 21.84
N LEU A 654 -5.57 -7.96 21.87
CA LEU A 654 -5.60 -7.11 20.69
C LEU A 654 -4.26 -6.39 20.54
N THR A 655 -3.44 -6.80 19.55
CA THR A 655 -2.07 -6.31 19.41
C THR A 655 -1.83 -5.62 18.06
N PHE A 656 -1.38 -4.37 18.08
CA PHE A 656 -0.97 -3.60 16.91
C PHE A 656 0.55 -3.51 16.81
N TYR A 657 1.12 -4.07 15.75
CA TYR A 657 2.55 -3.93 15.44
C TYR A 657 2.78 -2.70 14.54
N LEU A 658 3.08 -1.55 15.15
CA LEU A 658 3.16 -0.26 14.45
C LEU A 658 4.29 -0.23 13.41
N SER A 659 5.38 -0.97 13.63
CA SER A 659 6.49 -1.11 12.67
C SER A 659 6.12 -1.89 11.41
N ARG A 660 4.97 -2.57 11.39
CA ARG A 660 4.47 -3.35 10.25
C ARG A 660 3.30 -2.67 9.53
N MET A 661 2.92 -1.46 9.97
CA MET A 661 1.88 -0.65 9.35
C MET A 661 2.44 0.25 8.24
N PRO A 662 1.62 0.73 7.29
CA PRO A 662 2.09 1.61 6.21
C PRO A 662 2.37 3.03 6.71
N LEU A 663 3.48 3.22 7.43
CA LEU A 663 3.84 4.49 8.10
C LEU A 663 4.08 5.67 7.15
N HIS A 664 4.19 5.44 5.84
CA HIS A 664 4.20 6.52 4.84
C HIS A 664 2.82 7.18 4.65
N LEU A 665 1.77 6.63 5.27
CA LEU A 665 0.41 7.16 5.36
C LEU A 665 0.04 7.45 6.84
N PRO A 666 -0.86 8.41 7.12
CA PRO A 666 -1.35 8.64 8.47
C PRO A 666 -2.13 7.42 8.99
N ILE A 667 -1.75 6.92 10.16
CA ILE A 667 -2.42 5.81 10.84
C ILE A 667 -3.36 6.37 11.91
N ASN A 668 -4.60 5.88 12.01
CA ASN A 668 -5.57 6.33 12.99
C ASN A 668 -6.28 5.14 13.67
N ILE A 669 -6.08 4.98 14.97
CA ILE A 669 -6.60 3.88 15.79
C ILE A 669 -7.43 4.46 16.94
N THR A 670 -8.74 4.18 16.97
CA THR A 670 -9.65 4.74 17.97
C THR A 670 -10.50 3.69 18.69
N PHE A 671 -10.58 3.80 20.01
CA PHE A 671 -11.48 3.05 20.89
C PHE A 671 -12.34 4.04 21.68
N THR A 672 -13.66 3.93 21.57
CA THR A 672 -14.61 4.82 22.26
C THR A 672 -15.75 4.02 22.88
N GLY A 673 -15.99 4.14 24.18
CA GLY A 673 -17.10 3.42 24.83
C GLY A 673 -16.87 1.91 25.00
N CYS A 674 -15.64 1.42 24.80
CA CYS A 674 -15.34 -0.01 24.82
C CYS A 674 -15.25 -0.57 26.24
N THR A 675 -15.43 -1.88 26.40
CA THR A 675 -15.29 -2.59 27.69
C THR A 675 -14.31 -3.75 27.56
N PHE A 676 -13.28 -3.78 28.38
CA PHE A 676 -12.33 -4.89 28.49
C PHE A 676 -12.53 -5.57 29.83
N HIS A 677 -12.82 -6.87 29.87
CA HIS A 677 -12.99 -7.59 31.13
C HIS A 677 -12.45 -9.01 31.13
N GLY A 678 -12.11 -9.51 32.32
CA GLY A 678 -11.75 -10.92 32.52
C GLY A 678 -10.36 -11.28 31.97
N GLY A 679 -9.41 -10.35 31.98
CA GLY A 679 -8.04 -10.59 31.51
C GLY A 679 -7.76 -10.15 30.08
N ALA A 680 -8.69 -9.45 29.41
CA ALA A 680 -8.50 -8.95 28.05
C ALA A 680 -7.38 -7.88 27.98
N LEU A 681 -6.65 -7.82 26.87
CA LEU A 681 -5.45 -6.99 26.68
C LEU A 681 -5.53 -6.16 25.41
N LEU A 682 -5.07 -4.90 25.49
CA LEU A 682 -4.86 -4.02 24.33
C LEU A 682 -3.37 -3.63 24.28
N GLN A 683 -2.68 -3.95 23.20
CA GLN A 683 -1.23 -3.79 23.07
C GLN A 683 -0.83 -3.05 21.79
N PHE A 684 0.15 -2.15 21.90
CA PHE A 684 0.80 -1.45 20.80
C PHE A 684 2.31 -1.69 20.86
N VAL A 685 2.87 -2.25 19.80
CA VAL A 685 4.27 -2.69 19.74
C VAL A 685 5.02 -1.89 18.67
N GLY A 686 6.03 -1.16 19.11
CA GLY A 686 6.96 -0.40 18.28
C GLY A 686 8.10 -1.23 17.70
N GLY A 687 9.04 -0.56 17.03
CA GLY A 687 10.25 -1.17 16.48
C GLY A 687 11.44 -1.15 17.45
N ALA A 688 12.58 -1.69 17.02
CA ALA A 688 13.83 -1.53 17.76
C ALA A 688 14.25 -0.04 17.86
N GLU A 689 13.96 0.74 16.81
CA GLU A 689 14.14 2.19 16.74
C GLU A 689 12.87 2.87 16.21
N ALA A 690 12.75 4.19 16.42
CA ALA A 690 11.60 4.98 16.00
C ALA A 690 11.64 5.26 14.49
N ALA A 691 10.84 4.50 13.72
CA ALA A 691 10.70 4.67 12.28
C ALA A 691 10.12 6.05 11.89
N GLU A 692 10.51 6.56 10.72
CA GLU A 692 9.90 7.75 10.11
C GLU A 692 8.45 7.45 9.71
N SER A 693 7.56 8.43 9.89
CA SER A 693 6.12 8.25 9.71
C SER A 693 5.41 9.55 9.33
N ALA A 694 4.33 9.44 8.56
CA ALA A 694 3.41 10.53 8.23
C ALA A 694 2.47 10.93 9.39
N GLY A 695 2.48 10.16 10.49
CA GLY A 695 1.75 10.43 11.72
C GLY A 695 0.93 9.23 12.19
N VAL A 696 0.90 8.97 13.51
CA VAL A 696 0.12 7.86 14.10
C VAL A 696 -0.76 8.39 15.23
N LEU A 697 -2.07 8.37 15.06
CA LEU A 697 -3.04 8.73 16.09
C LEU A 697 -3.56 7.47 16.80
N ILE A 698 -3.43 7.42 18.12
CA ILE A 698 -4.02 6.37 18.97
C ILE A 698 -4.88 7.02 20.05
N LEU A 699 -6.19 6.78 20.01
CA LEU A 699 -7.15 7.32 20.99
C LEU A 699 -7.88 6.17 21.69
N VAL A 700 -7.75 6.11 23.02
CA VAL A 700 -8.55 5.24 23.89
C VAL A 700 -9.38 6.15 24.80
N SER A 701 -10.70 6.11 24.65
CA SER A 701 -11.63 7.05 25.28
C SER A 701 -12.86 6.34 25.85
N GLN A 702 -13.42 6.86 26.94
CA GLN A 702 -14.70 6.38 27.52
C GLN A 702 -14.70 4.86 27.77
N THR A 703 -13.57 4.31 28.21
CA THR A 703 -13.36 2.85 28.22
C THR A 703 -13.47 2.30 29.63
N VAL A 704 -14.13 1.15 29.79
CA VAL A 704 -14.22 0.43 31.06
C VAL A 704 -13.24 -0.73 31.07
N MET A 705 -12.37 -0.81 32.08
CA MET A 705 -11.37 -1.88 32.20
C MET A 705 -11.56 -2.67 33.50
N ARG A 706 -11.79 -3.98 33.41
CA ARG A 706 -12.02 -4.87 34.56
C ARG A 706 -11.00 -6.02 34.56
N SER A 707 -9.96 -5.89 35.37
CA SER A 707 -8.78 -6.78 35.30
C SER A 707 -8.22 -6.85 33.88
N SER A 708 -7.88 -5.69 33.31
CA SER A 708 -7.37 -5.48 31.94
C SER A 708 -6.37 -4.33 31.91
N VAL A 709 -5.55 -4.23 30.86
CA VAL A 709 -4.49 -3.22 30.73
C VAL A 709 -4.25 -2.80 29.29
N VAL A 710 -3.89 -1.52 29.09
CA VAL A 710 -3.32 -1.00 27.82
C VAL A 710 -1.80 -1.05 27.89
N VAL A 711 -1.15 -1.64 26.90
CA VAL A 711 0.29 -1.87 26.88
C VAL A 711 0.93 -1.16 25.69
N PHE A 712 2.00 -0.41 25.93
CA PHE A 712 2.88 0.10 24.88
C PHE A 712 4.28 -0.48 25.07
N THR A 713 4.89 -0.99 24.00
CA THR A 713 6.19 -1.67 24.05
C THR A 713 7.12 -1.14 22.96
N LEU A 714 8.41 -0.95 23.28
CA LEU A 714 9.47 -0.56 22.33
C LEU A 714 9.32 0.86 21.73
N ALA A 715 10.12 1.18 20.71
CA ALA A 715 10.18 2.51 20.11
C ALA A 715 8.99 2.78 19.17
N LEU A 716 8.17 3.78 19.50
CA LEU A 716 7.00 4.13 18.69
C LEU A 716 7.44 4.97 17.48
N PRO A 717 6.73 4.90 16.33
CA PRO A 717 7.03 5.73 15.17
C PRO A 717 7.05 7.23 15.48
N GLN A 718 7.78 7.98 14.67
CA GLN A 718 7.83 9.44 14.79
C GLN A 718 6.44 10.05 14.56
N HIS A 719 6.18 11.20 15.17
CA HIS A 719 4.90 11.91 15.02
C HIS A 719 3.68 11.08 15.48
N SER A 720 3.86 10.26 16.52
CA SER A 720 2.77 9.55 17.16
C SER A 720 2.06 10.46 18.18
N GLU A 721 0.74 10.60 18.08
CA GLU A 721 -0.13 11.27 19.04
C GLU A 721 -1.01 10.25 19.74
N ILE A 722 -0.82 10.08 21.05
CA ILE A 722 -1.45 9.01 21.82
C ILE A 722 -2.22 9.61 22.99
N ALA A 723 -3.48 9.23 23.14
CA ALA A 723 -4.33 9.67 24.25
C ALA A 723 -5.10 8.49 24.85
N VAL A 724 -4.92 8.26 26.15
CA VAL A 724 -5.72 7.34 26.96
C VAL A 724 -6.49 8.18 27.97
N THR A 725 -7.80 8.37 27.74
CA THR A 725 -8.60 9.29 28.53
C THR A 725 -9.98 8.76 28.90
N GLU A 726 -10.57 9.28 29.99
CA GLU A 726 -11.92 8.90 30.43
C GLU A 726 -12.03 7.37 30.61
N VAL A 727 -11.10 6.80 31.39
CA VAL A 727 -11.03 5.35 31.65
C VAL A 727 -11.49 5.06 33.07
N ASP A 728 -12.48 4.19 33.21
CA ASP A 728 -12.93 3.65 34.49
C ASP A 728 -12.37 2.22 34.67
N ALA A 729 -11.42 2.06 35.60
CA ALA A 729 -10.70 0.82 35.81
C ALA A 729 -10.98 0.19 37.17
N VAL A 730 -11.29 -1.10 37.19
CA VAL A 730 -11.43 -1.93 38.41
C VAL A 730 -10.53 -3.15 38.31
N GLN A 731 -9.60 -3.29 39.24
CA GLN A 731 -8.59 -4.36 39.21
C GLN A 731 -8.82 -5.34 40.36
N SER A 732 -9.07 -6.61 40.01
CA SER A 732 -9.38 -7.67 40.98
C SER A 732 -8.34 -8.80 41.03
N PHE A 733 -7.61 -9.03 39.94
CA PHE A 733 -6.50 -9.99 39.84
C PHE A 733 -5.46 -9.50 38.81
N GLU A 734 -4.23 -10.01 38.92
CA GLU A 734 -3.16 -9.69 37.99
C GLU A 734 -3.35 -10.42 36.65
N VAL A 735 -3.12 -9.72 35.55
CA VAL A 735 -3.14 -10.22 34.18
C VAL A 735 -1.71 -10.59 33.79
N LEU A 736 -1.51 -11.87 33.47
CA LEU A 736 -0.24 -12.41 32.98
C LEU A 736 -0.09 -12.11 31.48
N LEU A 737 0.99 -11.42 31.11
CA LEU A 737 1.39 -11.23 29.71
C LEU A 737 2.23 -12.43 29.25
N ALA A 738 2.29 -12.66 27.93
CA ALA A 738 2.93 -13.83 27.32
C ALA A 738 4.39 -14.08 27.76
N ASP A 739 5.13 -13.02 28.14
CA ASP A 739 6.55 -13.10 28.53
C ASP A 739 6.78 -13.27 30.05
N SER A 740 5.81 -13.81 30.78
CA SER A 740 5.83 -13.95 32.26
C SER A 740 5.87 -12.62 33.04
N ILE A 741 5.61 -11.50 32.34
CA ILE A 741 5.49 -10.17 32.94
C ILE A 741 4.05 -9.99 33.38
N SER A 742 3.85 -9.81 34.68
CA SER A 742 2.52 -9.59 35.26
C SER A 742 2.18 -8.10 35.25
N ASN A 743 0.93 -7.74 34.89
CA ASN A 743 0.45 -6.42 35.24
C ASN A 743 0.29 -6.37 36.77
N LYS A 744 1.03 -5.48 37.44
CA LYS A 744 0.80 -5.22 38.87
C LYS A 744 -0.43 -4.33 39.03
N PHE A 745 -1.58 -4.81 38.55
CA PHE A 745 -2.88 -4.13 38.58
C PHE A 745 -2.89 -2.75 37.90
N GLY A 746 -1.99 -2.50 36.95
CA GLY A 746 -1.90 -1.21 36.25
C GLY A 746 -2.92 -1.03 35.15
N VAL A 747 -3.34 0.22 34.95
CA VAL A 747 -4.27 0.61 33.88
C VAL A 747 -3.53 0.76 32.56
N VAL A 748 -2.32 1.30 32.61
CA VAL A 748 -1.40 1.44 31.48
C VAL A 748 -0.04 0.89 31.86
N LEU A 749 0.56 0.10 30.97
CA LEU A 749 1.90 -0.44 31.09
C LEU A 749 2.77 0.06 29.93
N LEU A 750 3.92 0.67 30.23
CA LEU A 750 4.94 0.99 29.21
C LEU A 750 6.17 0.11 29.43
N GLN A 751 6.59 -0.59 28.38
CA GLN A 751 7.70 -1.54 28.43
C GLN A 751 8.81 -1.13 27.45
N SER A 752 9.90 -0.59 27.99
CA SER A 752 11.07 -0.12 27.21
C SER A 752 10.70 0.82 26.06
N VAL A 753 9.88 1.84 26.33
CA VAL A 753 9.32 2.73 25.30
C VAL A 753 10.24 3.88 24.94
N VAL A 754 10.33 4.19 23.65
CA VAL A 754 10.99 5.41 23.14
C VAL A 754 9.98 6.26 22.38
N LEU A 755 9.82 7.52 22.79
CA LEU A 755 9.06 8.53 22.05
C LEU A 755 10.05 9.47 21.36
N ASN A 756 9.88 9.65 20.05
CA ASN A 756 10.71 10.48 19.20
C ASN A 756 9.81 11.40 18.38
N ALA A 757 9.86 12.71 18.62
CA ALA A 757 8.91 13.68 18.06
C ALA A 757 7.43 13.26 18.24
N SER A 758 7.08 12.66 19.39
CA SER A 758 5.78 12.02 19.67
C SER A 758 5.21 12.43 21.02
N SER A 759 3.89 12.34 21.21
CA SER A 759 3.19 12.70 22.45
C SER A 759 2.32 11.58 23.00
N LEU A 760 2.29 11.44 24.33
CA LEU A 760 1.45 10.50 25.07
C LEU A 760 0.72 11.21 26.22
N LEU A 761 -0.61 11.16 26.24
CA LEU A 761 -1.46 11.73 27.27
C LEU A 761 -2.27 10.63 27.98
N VAL A 762 -2.20 10.58 29.31
CA VAL A 762 -3.08 9.80 30.18
C VAL A 762 -3.91 10.77 31.01
N SER A 763 -5.24 10.81 30.86
CA SER A 763 -6.07 11.88 31.43
C SER A 763 -7.42 11.40 31.93
N ASN A 764 -7.91 11.90 33.07
CA ASN A 764 -9.25 11.54 33.58
C ASN A 764 -9.44 10.02 33.77
N VAL A 765 -8.45 9.34 34.34
CA VAL A 765 -8.54 7.91 34.66
C VAL A 765 -9.03 7.75 36.11
N ASN A 766 -10.10 7.01 36.33
CA ASN A 766 -10.56 6.62 37.67
C ASN A 766 -10.26 5.14 37.88
N ALA A 767 -9.32 4.82 38.76
CA ALA A 767 -8.86 3.45 38.96
C ALA A 767 -9.05 3.00 40.42
N HIS A 768 -9.64 1.81 40.60
CA HIS A 768 -9.85 1.19 41.90
C HIS A 768 -9.29 -0.24 41.93
N SER A 769 -8.44 -0.55 42.91
CA SER A 769 -7.89 -1.89 43.14
C SER A 769 -8.44 -2.51 44.43
N SER A 770 -8.89 -3.77 44.38
CA SER A 770 -9.34 -4.50 45.57
C SER A 770 -8.20 -5.08 46.43
N ARG A 771 -6.94 -4.96 45.97
CA ARG A 771 -5.74 -5.41 46.70
C ARG A 771 -4.72 -4.28 46.82
N TYR A 772 -4.14 -4.12 48.01
CA TYR A 772 -2.98 -3.28 48.24
C TYR A 772 -1.76 -3.90 47.54
N CYS A 773 -1.33 -3.35 46.40
CA CYS A 773 -0.03 -3.56 45.71
C CYS A 773 0.00 -2.96 44.28
N GLY A 774 -1.10 -2.39 43.78
CA GLY A 774 -1.22 -1.95 42.40
C GLY A 774 -0.39 -0.71 42.04
N PHE A 775 -0.01 -0.57 40.77
CA PHE A 775 0.65 0.63 40.22
C PHE A 775 -0.26 1.29 39.18
N GLY A 776 -0.52 2.59 39.27
CA GLY A 776 -1.47 3.26 38.36
C GLY A 776 -1.04 3.22 36.89
N LEU A 777 0.05 3.92 36.60
CA LEU A 777 0.84 3.80 35.37
C LEU A 777 2.14 3.06 35.71
N TYR A 778 2.35 1.92 35.07
CA TYR A 778 3.48 1.04 35.36
C TYR A 778 4.51 1.09 34.23
N LEU A 779 5.76 1.43 34.54
CA LEU A 779 6.86 1.37 33.58
C LEU A 779 7.90 0.32 33.96
N ILE A 780 8.17 -0.56 32.99
CA ILE A 780 9.20 -1.59 33.07
C ILE A 780 10.27 -1.30 32.01
N GLY A 781 11.54 -1.41 32.38
CA GLY A 781 12.66 -1.05 31.50
C GLY A 781 12.84 0.47 31.40
N THR A 782 13.20 0.96 30.22
CA THR A 782 13.58 2.37 30.03
C THR A 782 12.52 3.14 29.25
N LEU A 783 12.07 4.28 29.77
CA LEU A 783 11.34 5.29 28.99
C LEU A 783 12.31 6.36 28.50
N THR A 784 12.34 6.61 27.19
CA THR A 784 13.17 7.67 26.61
C THR A 784 12.30 8.64 25.80
N LEU A 785 12.39 9.94 26.08
CA LEU A 785 11.75 11.01 25.33
C LEU A 785 12.83 11.82 24.61
N VAL A 786 12.75 11.94 23.29
CA VAL A 786 13.73 12.68 22.46
C VAL A 786 13.05 13.51 21.37
N ARG A 787 13.77 14.48 20.80
CA ARG A 787 13.33 15.30 19.64
C ARG A 787 11.99 16.00 19.86
N GLY A 788 11.81 16.64 21.01
CA GLY A 788 10.60 17.38 21.33
C GLY A 788 9.40 16.52 21.72
N SER A 789 9.63 15.31 22.26
CA SER A 789 8.55 14.40 22.66
C SER A 789 7.91 14.81 23.98
N SER A 790 6.69 14.32 24.25
CA SER A 790 6.04 14.60 25.54
C SER A 790 5.23 13.45 26.13
N LEU A 791 5.19 13.39 27.47
CA LEU A 791 4.32 12.49 28.23
C LEU A 791 3.61 13.28 29.34
N TYR A 792 2.28 13.26 29.33
CA TYR A 792 1.43 13.90 30.34
C TYR A 792 0.54 12.88 31.05
N MET A 793 0.46 12.95 32.37
CA MET A 793 -0.52 12.23 33.17
C MET A 793 -1.28 13.21 34.07
N ARG A 794 -2.59 13.39 33.84
CA ARG A 794 -3.35 14.44 34.52
C ARG A 794 -4.79 14.11 34.91
N TYR A 795 -5.29 14.75 35.96
CA TYR A 795 -6.68 14.61 36.41
C TYR A 795 -7.10 13.15 36.68
N CYS A 796 -6.16 12.28 37.04
CA CYS A 796 -6.45 10.88 37.35
C CYS A 796 -6.67 10.68 38.86
N SER A 797 -7.53 9.74 39.23
CA SER A 797 -7.86 9.36 40.60
C SER A 797 -7.57 7.88 40.84
N PHE A 798 -6.75 7.56 41.86
CA PHE A 798 -6.36 6.19 42.20
C PHE A 798 -6.75 5.80 43.63
N ASP A 799 -7.43 4.66 43.75
CA ASP A 799 -7.83 4.07 45.04
C ASP A 799 -7.35 2.61 45.19
N GLY A 800 -6.75 2.28 46.33
CA GLY A 800 -6.17 0.96 46.60
C GLY A 800 -4.83 0.67 45.91
N TYR A 801 -4.18 1.69 45.34
CA TYR A 801 -2.88 1.60 44.66
C TYR A 801 -1.71 1.92 45.60
N THR A 802 -0.54 1.34 45.35
CA THR A 802 0.70 1.63 46.10
C THR A 802 1.39 2.87 45.54
N HIS A 803 1.42 3.02 44.21
CA HIS A 803 2.00 4.18 43.54
C HIS A 803 1.09 4.68 42.42
N ILE A 804 0.95 6.00 42.26
CA ILE A 804 0.30 6.54 41.04
C ILE A 804 1.13 6.15 39.83
N LEU A 805 2.44 6.36 39.91
CA LEU A 805 3.38 6.10 38.83
C LEU A 805 4.62 5.35 39.33
N TYR A 806 4.90 4.21 38.70
CA TYR A 806 6.11 3.42 38.94
C TYR A 806 7.03 3.52 37.72
N LEU A 807 8.26 4.00 37.91
CA LEU A 807 9.29 4.18 36.88
C LEU A 807 10.55 3.35 37.19
N SER A 808 10.96 2.52 36.25
CA SER A 808 12.23 1.80 36.34
C SER A 808 13.42 2.67 35.93
N ALA A 809 13.50 3.12 34.68
CA ALA A 809 14.49 4.09 34.20
C ALA A 809 13.86 5.14 33.26
N LEU A 810 14.37 6.38 33.28
CA LEU A 810 13.86 7.49 32.46
C LEU A 810 14.99 8.33 31.86
N GLY A 811 14.89 8.64 30.57
CA GLY A 811 15.66 9.70 29.90
C GLY A 811 14.71 10.71 29.26
N VAL A 812 14.83 11.98 29.62
CA VAL A 812 14.09 13.08 28.96
C VAL A 812 15.13 14.01 28.34
N CYS A 813 15.29 13.92 27.03
CA CYS A 813 16.36 14.61 26.31
C CYS A 813 15.80 15.38 25.11
N ASP A 814 16.59 16.32 24.61
CA ASP A 814 16.34 17.07 23.37
C ASP A 814 14.94 17.72 23.31
N HIS A 815 14.76 18.78 24.11
CA HIS A 815 13.54 19.61 24.15
C HIS A 815 12.25 18.87 24.54
N SER A 816 12.37 17.74 25.25
CA SER A 816 11.23 16.86 25.59
C SER A 816 10.62 17.17 26.97
N VAL A 817 9.37 16.76 27.19
CA VAL A 817 8.62 17.06 28.43
C VAL A 817 8.00 15.81 29.06
N PHE A 818 8.24 15.61 30.34
CA PHE A 818 7.52 14.65 31.19
C PHE A 818 6.71 15.41 32.24
N ALA A 819 5.42 15.11 32.42
CA ALA A 819 4.57 15.85 33.34
C ALA A 819 3.52 14.98 34.06
N LEU A 820 3.48 15.08 35.40
CA LEU A 820 2.47 14.50 36.28
C LEU A 820 1.69 15.64 36.96
N LEU A 821 0.44 15.87 36.55
CA LEU A 821 -0.31 17.10 36.87
C LEU A 821 -1.67 16.81 37.53
N ASP A 822 -1.99 17.45 38.65
CA ASP A 822 -3.35 17.50 39.21
C ASP A 822 -4.01 16.12 39.43
N ASN A 823 -3.23 15.10 39.84
CA ASN A 823 -3.75 13.77 40.13
C ASN A 823 -4.09 13.61 41.62
N ILE A 824 -5.02 12.70 41.93
CA ILE A 824 -5.50 12.44 43.28
C ILE A 824 -5.24 10.96 43.64
N MET A 825 -4.71 10.73 44.84
CA MET A 825 -4.58 9.39 45.43
C MET A 825 -5.36 9.33 46.73
N SER A 826 -6.20 8.31 46.92
CA SER A 826 -6.97 8.15 48.16
C SER A 826 -6.10 7.70 49.34
N SER A 827 -5.13 6.83 49.08
CA SER A 827 -4.10 6.34 50.00
C SER A 827 -3.03 5.59 49.21
N GLY A 828 -1.76 5.64 49.65
CA GLY A 828 -0.68 4.93 48.98
C GLY A 828 0.71 5.19 49.57
N THR A 829 1.72 4.62 48.94
CA THR A 829 3.12 4.82 49.33
C THR A 829 3.71 6.04 48.64
N SER A 830 3.55 6.21 47.33
CA SER A 830 4.04 7.43 46.67
C SER A 830 3.31 7.87 45.41
N LEU A 831 3.45 9.16 45.07
CA LEU A 831 2.95 9.69 43.79
C LEU A 831 3.86 9.21 42.65
N LEU A 832 5.18 9.38 42.81
CA LEU A 832 6.19 8.93 41.87
C LEU A 832 7.15 7.96 42.55
N TYR A 833 7.31 6.77 41.99
CA TYR A 833 8.31 5.79 42.41
C TYR A 833 9.37 5.61 41.32
N GLN A 834 10.64 5.66 41.72
CA GLN A 834 11.80 5.66 40.83
C GLN A 834 12.81 4.61 41.32
N TYR A 835 13.13 3.65 40.45
CA TYR A 835 13.94 2.49 40.84
C TYR A 835 15.42 2.60 40.42
N TYR A 836 15.72 2.89 39.15
CA TYR A 836 17.08 3.00 38.57
C TYR A 836 17.39 4.43 38.10
N ARG A 837 18.20 4.61 37.03
CA ARG A 837 18.78 5.91 36.61
C ARG A 837 17.76 6.81 35.92
N PHE A 838 17.89 8.11 36.20
CA PHE A 838 17.11 9.19 35.60
C PHE A 838 18.03 10.27 35.03
N ASN A 839 17.77 10.72 33.80
CA ASN A 839 18.48 11.85 33.19
C ASN A 839 17.48 12.83 32.57
N VAL A 840 17.70 14.12 32.77
CA VAL A 840 16.99 15.20 32.08
C VAL A 840 18.03 16.11 31.43
N SER A 841 18.11 16.09 30.10
CA SER A 841 19.15 16.80 29.35
C SER A 841 18.63 17.60 28.15
N ASP A 842 19.46 18.49 27.63
CA ASP A 842 19.26 19.23 26.38
C ASP A 842 17.91 20.00 26.33
N HIS A 843 17.72 20.98 27.20
CA HIS A 843 16.53 21.86 27.26
C HIS A 843 15.21 21.14 27.58
N SER A 844 15.28 20.00 28.26
CA SER A 844 14.11 19.17 28.57
C SER A 844 13.53 19.44 29.95
N VAL A 845 12.28 19.02 30.19
CA VAL A 845 11.54 19.34 31.43
C VAL A 845 10.91 18.10 32.05
N LEU A 846 11.07 17.94 33.37
CA LEU A 846 10.31 16.97 34.17
C LEU A 846 9.49 17.71 35.24
N ARG A 847 8.17 17.54 35.22
CA ARG A 847 7.22 18.26 36.06
C ARG A 847 6.37 17.32 36.91
N VAL A 848 6.22 17.63 38.20
CA VAL A 848 5.26 16.99 39.11
C VAL A 848 4.54 18.12 39.84
N VAL A 849 3.32 18.44 39.41
CA VAL A 849 2.62 19.66 39.83
C VAL A 849 1.19 19.38 40.26
N GLY A 850 0.72 19.96 41.37
CA GLY A 850 -0.69 19.95 41.75
C GLY A 850 -1.25 18.60 42.21
N ASN A 851 -0.41 17.59 42.42
CA ASN A 851 -0.88 16.25 42.81
C ASN A 851 -1.19 16.20 44.31
N SER A 852 -2.23 15.47 44.70
CA SER A 852 -2.70 15.41 46.08
C SER A 852 -3.05 14.00 46.55
N GLY A 853 -2.86 13.73 47.84
CA GLY A 853 -3.31 12.48 48.46
C GLY A 853 -2.53 12.13 49.72
N PRO A 854 -3.12 11.40 50.70
CA PRO A 854 -2.38 10.95 51.87
C PRO A 854 -1.46 9.79 51.47
N VAL A 855 -0.24 10.13 51.08
CA VAL A 855 0.81 9.18 50.70
C VAL A 855 1.98 9.23 51.66
N SER A 856 2.77 8.16 51.72
CA SER A 856 4.00 8.19 52.54
C SER A 856 5.05 9.14 51.96
N TYR A 857 5.17 9.23 50.63
CA TYR A 857 6.19 10.01 49.93
C TYR A 857 5.64 10.66 48.65
N ALA A 858 5.98 11.91 48.32
CA ALA A 858 5.67 12.43 46.99
C ALA A 858 6.53 11.73 45.92
N ILE A 859 7.85 11.78 46.12
CA ILE A 859 8.85 11.18 45.25
C ILE A 859 9.63 10.13 46.05
N TYR A 860 9.61 8.89 45.59
CA TYR A 860 10.38 7.79 46.16
C TYR A 860 11.46 7.39 45.17
N SER A 861 12.75 7.66 45.45
CA SER A 861 13.85 7.34 44.53
C SER A 861 14.96 6.55 45.21
N LEU A 862 15.46 5.53 44.51
CA LEU A 862 16.49 4.62 45.01
C LEU A 862 17.86 4.78 44.32
N SER A 863 17.97 5.63 43.30
CA SER A 863 19.18 5.72 42.44
C SER A 863 19.52 7.17 42.02
N LEU A 864 20.52 7.30 41.14
CA LEU A 864 21.09 8.58 40.71
C LEU A 864 20.20 9.34 39.72
N PHE A 865 20.20 10.67 39.86
CA PHE A 865 19.46 11.60 39.02
C PHE A 865 20.42 12.67 38.47
N THR A 866 20.39 12.92 37.16
CA THR A 866 21.20 13.98 36.51
C THR A 866 20.31 14.98 35.79
N VAL A 867 20.64 16.27 35.92
CA VAL A 867 20.02 17.38 35.19
C VAL A 867 21.12 18.19 34.52
N GLU A 868 21.11 18.26 33.19
CA GLU A 868 22.19 18.91 32.45
C GLU A 868 21.71 19.65 31.19
N ARG A 869 22.57 20.51 30.63
CA ARG A 869 22.37 21.22 29.37
C ARG A 869 21.04 21.99 29.32
N SER A 870 20.89 22.93 30.24
CA SER A 870 19.78 23.90 30.31
C SER A 870 18.40 23.25 30.51
N SER A 871 18.35 22.16 31.28
CA SER A 871 17.12 21.41 31.56
C SER A 871 16.44 21.84 32.86
N TRP A 872 15.21 21.40 33.09
CA TRP A 872 14.38 21.89 34.21
C TRP A 872 13.62 20.78 34.95
N LEU A 873 13.82 20.70 36.28
CA LEU A 873 12.96 19.96 37.20
C LEU A 873 11.97 20.89 37.88
N ASP A 874 10.68 20.57 37.79
CA ASP A 874 9.59 21.39 38.32
C ASP A 874 8.69 20.61 39.27
N TRP A 875 8.82 20.85 40.57
CA TRP A 875 7.98 20.26 41.61
C TRP A 875 7.18 21.35 42.31
N ARG A 876 5.88 21.45 42.02
CA ARG A 876 5.04 22.51 42.57
C ARG A 876 3.73 22.04 43.14
N ASP A 877 3.25 22.69 44.18
CA ASP A 877 1.85 22.61 44.62
C ASP A 877 1.35 21.19 44.91
N ASN A 878 2.26 20.26 45.27
CA ASN A 878 1.88 18.88 45.61
C ASN A 878 1.53 18.80 47.11
N ASP A 879 0.42 18.14 47.45
CA ASP A 879 -0.02 17.93 48.85
C ASP A 879 0.00 16.44 49.21
N VAL A 880 0.97 16.04 50.03
CA VAL A 880 1.10 14.66 50.53
C VAL A 880 0.60 14.46 51.96
N GLY A 881 -0.12 15.45 52.50
CA GLY A 881 -0.65 15.40 53.86
C GLY A 881 0.46 15.24 54.91
N MET A 882 0.38 14.18 55.72
CA MET A 882 1.37 13.88 56.77
C MET A 882 2.62 13.14 56.24
N GLY A 883 2.68 12.83 54.95
CA GLY A 883 3.81 12.16 54.30
C GLY A 883 5.06 13.02 54.18
N ALA A 884 6.11 12.44 53.62
CA ALA A 884 7.31 13.17 53.25
C ALA A 884 7.29 13.60 51.78
N MET A 885 7.98 14.68 51.41
CA MET A 885 8.13 15.01 49.99
C MET A 885 9.05 14.00 49.28
N PHE A 886 10.16 13.61 49.90
CA PHE A 886 11.16 12.74 49.29
C PHE A 886 11.46 11.51 50.16
N TYR A 887 11.75 10.40 49.50
CA TYR A 887 12.48 9.27 50.08
C TYR A 887 13.68 9.00 49.20
N TYR A 888 14.88 9.14 49.75
CA TYR A 888 16.14 8.88 49.06
C TYR A 888 17.00 7.88 49.82
N SER A 889 17.45 6.84 49.13
CA SER A 889 18.37 5.85 49.69
C SER A 889 19.75 6.47 49.97
N LEU A 890 20.57 5.81 50.79
CA LEU A 890 21.94 6.28 51.11
C LEU A 890 22.86 6.44 49.88
N THR A 891 22.51 5.84 48.75
CA THR A 891 23.24 5.90 47.47
C THR A 891 22.64 6.86 46.45
N THR A 892 21.49 7.48 46.77
CA THR A 892 20.79 8.42 45.88
C THR A 892 21.51 9.78 45.88
N ALA A 893 21.74 10.33 44.68
CA ALA A 893 22.45 11.59 44.48
C ALA A 893 21.86 12.34 43.27
N VAL A 894 21.50 13.61 43.44
CA VAL A 894 21.06 14.50 42.36
C VAL A 894 22.24 15.38 41.93
N THR A 895 22.59 15.28 40.65
CA THR A 895 23.67 16.05 40.01
C THR A 895 23.10 17.07 39.05
N ILE A 896 23.58 18.31 39.10
CA ILE A 896 23.12 19.40 38.25
C ILE A 896 24.29 20.20 37.64
N ASP A 897 24.20 20.47 36.34
CA ASP A 897 25.17 21.29 35.61
C ASP A 897 24.99 22.80 35.84
N GLY A 898 25.93 23.60 35.36
CA GLY A 898 25.92 25.05 35.54
C GLY A 898 24.81 25.81 34.79
N SER A 899 23.94 25.15 34.02
CA SER A 899 22.94 25.83 33.17
C SER A 899 21.49 25.44 33.48
N SER A 900 21.28 24.37 34.25
CA SER A 900 19.96 23.80 34.52
C SER A 900 19.27 24.37 35.77
N VAL A 901 17.97 24.08 35.89
CA VAL A 901 17.08 24.64 36.91
C VAL A 901 16.36 23.54 37.70
N VAL A 902 16.22 23.74 39.02
CA VAL A 902 15.30 22.99 39.89
C VAL A 902 14.33 23.98 40.53
N THR A 903 13.04 23.64 40.55
CA THR A 903 11.98 24.38 41.24
C THR A 903 11.27 23.48 42.23
N LEU A 904 11.18 23.92 43.49
CA LEU A 904 10.45 23.25 44.55
C LEU A 904 9.61 24.27 45.32
N THR A 905 8.34 24.44 44.95
CA THR A 905 7.49 25.50 45.52
C THR A 905 6.08 25.06 45.86
N GLY A 906 5.44 25.69 46.85
CA GLY A 906 4.00 25.50 47.09
C GLY A 906 3.56 24.13 47.64
N CYS A 907 4.48 23.18 47.82
CA CYS A 907 4.13 21.84 48.29
C CYS A 907 3.77 21.79 49.78
N ARG A 908 2.86 20.89 50.16
CA ARG A 908 2.45 20.59 51.54
C ARG A 908 2.81 19.17 51.93
N MET A 909 3.44 19.01 53.08
CA MET A 909 4.03 17.75 53.55
C MET A 909 4.15 17.72 55.09
N GLY A 910 4.25 16.53 55.67
CA GLY A 910 4.60 16.33 57.07
C GLY A 910 6.10 16.47 57.33
N SER A 911 6.94 16.06 56.39
CA SER A 911 8.40 16.27 56.43
C SER A 911 8.99 16.37 55.02
N THR A 912 10.25 16.80 54.88
CA THR A 912 10.93 16.71 53.57
C THR A 912 11.44 15.31 53.26
N GLY A 913 11.73 14.50 54.29
CA GLY A 913 12.29 13.15 54.16
C GLY A 913 13.75 13.10 53.70
N LEU A 914 14.45 14.24 53.68
CA LEU A 914 15.85 14.35 53.28
C LEU A 914 16.80 14.18 54.47
N LEU A 915 17.63 13.14 54.44
CA LEU A 915 18.71 12.92 55.42
C LEU A 915 20.05 13.55 55.00
N ARG A 916 20.19 13.91 53.73
CA ARG A 916 21.34 14.59 53.11
C ARG A 916 20.82 15.70 52.20
N PRO A 917 21.67 16.67 51.79
CA PRO A 917 21.29 17.68 50.81
C PRO A 917 20.68 17.04 49.55
N LEU A 918 19.56 17.59 49.09
CA LEU A 918 18.92 17.17 47.83
C LEU A 918 19.92 17.12 46.66
N LEU A 919 20.72 18.19 46.49
CA LEU A 919 21.75 18.29 45.47
C LEU A 919 23.12 17.81 46.00
N SER A 920 23.57 16.64 45.58
CA SER A 920 24.86 16.08 45.97
C SER A 920 26.01 16.78 45.26
N GLN A 921 25.91 16.99 43.94
CA GLN A 921 26.91 17.64 43.11
C GLN A 921 26.24 18.74 42.28
N ALA A 922 26.80 19.95 42.31
CA ALA A 922 26.27 21.10 41.59
C ALA A 922 27.44 21.91 41.04
N GLU A 923 27.47 22.14 39.73
CA GLU A 923 28.48 22.97 39.08
C GLU A 923 28.20 24.47 39.27
N ALA A 924 29.16 25.35 38.97
CA ALA A 924 28.92 26.78 39.06
C ALA A 924 27.93 27.26 37.97
N GLY A 925 26.86 27.95 38.36
CA GLY A 925 25.89 28.59 37.45
C GLY A 925 24.44 28.06 37.50
N TYR A 926 24.22 26.87 38.08
CA TYR A 926 22.89 26.27 38.24
C TYR A 926 21.91 27.19 38.97
N ARG A 927 20.60 26.94 38.81
CA ARG A 927 19.55 27.64 39.57
C ARG A 927 18.69 26.66 40.36
N PHE A 928 18.60 26.86 41.66
CA PHE A 928 17.66 26.16 42.52
C PHE A 928 16.71 27.15 43.20
N VAL A 929 15.45 27.13 42.77
CA VAL A 929 14.36 27.95 43.31
C VAL A 929 13.55 27.12 44.30
N ALA A 930 13.48 27.54 45.57
CA ALA A 930 12.69 26.86 46.58
C ALA A 930 11.98 27.85 47.51
N GLY A 931 10.74 27.56 47.91
CA GLY A 931 9.99 28.42 48.83
C GLY A 931 8.52 28.04 48.93
N CYS A 932 7.83 28.56 49.94
CA CYS A 932 6.39 28.30 50.14
C CYS A 932 6.05 26.83 50.36
N LEU A 933 6.95 26.14 51.03
CA LEU A 933 6.76 24.75 51.43
C LEU A 933 6.09 24.73 52.80
N THR A 934 4.97 24.02 52.92
CA THR A 934 4.30 23.80 54.20
C THR A 934 4.76 22.46 54.77
N VAL A 935 5.63 22.48 55.79
CA VAL A 935 6.20 21.30 56.45
C VAL A 935 5.65 21.19 57.86
N ALA A 936 5.00 20.07 58.19
CA ALA A 936 4.34 19.83 59.48
C ALA A 936 3.40 20.99 59.89
N GLY A 937 2.69 21.57 58.93
CA GLY A 937 1.77 22.70 59.15
C GLY A 937 2.42 24.09 59.24
N ARG A 938 3.75 24.20 59.11
CA ARG A 938 4.48 25.48 59.10
C ARG A 938 5.01 25.80 57.71
N VAL A 939 4.82 27.05 57.26
CA VAL A 939 5.39 27.52 55.99
C VAL A 939 6.87 27.89 56.19
N LEU A 940 7.74 27.37 55.33
CA LEU A 940 9.17 27.70 55.28
C LEU A 940 9.38 28.92 54.39
N THR A 941 10.03 29.96 54.92
CA THR A 941 10.14 31.28 54.25
C THR A 941 11.57 31.81 54.14
N THR A 942 12.53 31.15 54.80
CA THR A 942 13.93 31.58 54.83
C THR A 942 14.89 30.48 54.41
N THR A 943 16.07 30.84 53.89
CA THR A 943 17.13 29.88 53.51
C THR A 943 17.54 28.97 54.67
N ALA A 944 17.71 29.53 55.88
CA ALA A 944 18.12 28.76 57.05
C ALA A 944 17.07 27.74 57.50
N GLU A 945 15.77 28.01 57.28
CA GLU A 945 14.70 27.05 57.53
C GLU A 945 14.69 25.93 56.48
N LEU A 946 14.91 26.26 55.20
CA LEU A 946 15.04 25.29 54.12
C LEU A 946 16.23 24.35 54.36
N GLU A 947 17.39 24.89 54.73
CA GLU A 947 18.60 24.10 55.02
C GLU A 947 18.42 23.14 56.20
N ARG A 948 17.76 23.57 57.28
CA ARG A 948 17.42 22.68 58.42
C ARG A 948 16.54 21.51 58.03
N ASN A 949 15.78 21.64 56.94
CA ASN A 949 14.94 20.60 56.38
C ASN A 949 15.63 19.84 55.21
N GLY A 950 16.96 19.92 55.08
CA GLY A 950 17.74 19.21 54.07
C GLY A 950 17.71 19.83 52.66
N ILE A 951 17.02 20.96 52.50
CA ILE A 951 16.96 21.72 51.25
C ILE A 951 18.08 22.76 51.26
N ALA A 952 19.30 22.29 51.05
CA ALA A 952 20.50 23.14 50.96
C ALA A 952 20.83 23.49 49.50
N LYS A 953 21.78 24.44 49.32
CA LYS A 953 22.24 24.89 47.99
C LYS A 953 21.16 25.61 47.15
N VAL A 954 20.21 26.26 47.82
CA VAL A 954 19.16 27.08 47.17
C VAL A 954 19.79 28.38 46.67
N THR A 955 19.58 28.71 45.39
CA THR A 955 20.09 29.96 44.80
C THR A 955 19.07 31.09 44.88
N THR A 956 17.78 30.75 44.96
CA THR A 956 16.69 31.73 45.01
C THR A 956 15.59 31.23 45.93
N VAL A 957 15.26 32.01 46.96
CA VAL A 957 14.13 31.71 47.83
C VAL A 957 12.88 32.38 47.28
N ALA A 958 11.85 31.58 46.96
CA ALA A 958 10.58 32.10 46.46
C ALA A 958 9.72 32.67 47.60
N ALA A 959 9.09 33.83 47.37
CA ALA A 959 8.12 34.42 48.27
C ALA A 959 6.72 33.80 48.10
N CYS A 960 5.90 33.85 49.14
CA CYS A 960 4.57 33.22 49.15
C CYS A 960 3.49 34.26 48.87
N GLY A 961 2.74 34.05 47.78
CA GLY A 961 1.76 34.98 47.25
C GLY A 961 1.80 34.97 45.74
#